data_AF-A0A225X3V5-F1
#
_entry.id   AF-A0A225X3V5-F1
#
_cell.length_a   1.000
_cell.length_b   1.000
_cell.length_c   1.000
_cell.angle_alpha   90.00
_cell.angle_beta   90.00
_cell.angle_gamma   90.00
#
_symmetry.space_group_name_H-M   'P 1'
#
loop_
_entity.id
_entity.type
_entity.pdbx_description
1 polymer ?
#
loop_
_entity_poly.entity_id
_entity_poly.type
_entity_poly.pdbx_seq_one_letter_code
_entity_poly.pdbx_strand_id
1 'polypeptide(L)'
;ESDKKGWMDAVKLAIDASKTVNRTQNLGQSLREAKALRTQRTESLSMDGTFLDRNAGGRLSQFNYEAFSTPVIHVGVLSATNLTKSGSSVNALCEVTVGAETFKTSVVKNQRSPVWKQDNSASFEAQSDDMVVEIRIFDEHLFRATELIATLTIPLKSLPNMQKTTKKYPLALGSRSAGAVLTLSLEYVNKLKAYEEDQERGRLGDDLNSNGMMNERDEMVKIKAEAQMAADEATHHAARAQEEAHMLLEQSRQKAEAAMAAAREEQREGKAAVEKAMAEAARAKEEAEKQLAEARRAQEEAHKLIEANRRIQESDVQGPSIYAPYRLMVQDGHSNDDIKKKMEEDGVDEMGIQAFFDGINSYDEKIRALQAEVEKLKRSRSVRQKEEPKAQDMLANLDISSDQVKLLRRLLKLEKQLQQAGIAVAADIPYEEAMAKVQEISKRMQEIGSADVTHPDPTIQKQLREEYYRLEQDMEKYNTALMLTDEYAAEEARKEREWEEENYDENVKALKAIRRMMPVDVKKMSEADLQTSKSPTGKTLPRDVARKFKRTNVLELIRMDPADIAKNHPSLLENLRVTGLTVTERRALHMHLRDIAETWKAQQGEEMTKKKFEWFKTLKETFKTVVNSYNNHVKQYGPENNHPYATRDDPDIGCPMIGKQCPIKANKNPAYDQDLGFPDGDVYMESTVQKGNPDDAGARALAEAQELARAKLANSRADALKKHYKNVRLVAEANGACELIDTSLDQIENRQLQWFQARLKRRLERTETAATIKVELAEFGELVNEIRLASLKFAERSGMNLSGKRDASLDAKDTRSSIECNLCLLYCDAVADCFDGMDERMDEVKASDKRLRSAIPVIRGLLKDLGEKSRDTLDSLKDKGPPVNRRVKTRMEIMKEAKEKNKSAAAPAESEAAEEAGPGPGGRAPHPMMAARGRGRSGRGGGRDGLFAAIKGRGGGDDGPPGAPTDFLASIRGRGRGSPGGPGRGDLFSAIKARGGDDGGRGGRGGDLMSAIRGRGRGGGAPGRGDFLAAIAARKKE
;
A
#
# COMPACT_ATOMS: atom_id res chain seq x y z
N GLU A 1 52.62 11.51 -58.11
CA GLU A 1 52.33 12.21 -56.83
C GLU A 1 50.97 12.91 -56.81
N SER A 2 50.49 13.43 -57.95
CA SER A 2 49.10 13.88 -58.16
C SER A 2 48.05 13.05 -57.43
N ASP A 3 48.15 11.72 -57.53
CA ASP A 3 47.09 10.81 -57.11
C ASP A 3 47.07 10.63 -55.58
N LYS A 4 48.24 10.78 -54.92
CA LYS A 4 48.32 10.92 -53.46
C LYS A 4 47.67 12.22 -52.99
N LYS A 5 47.82 13.32 -53.75
CA LYS A 5 47.13 14.59 -53.44
C LYS A 5 45.61 14.44 -53.64
N GLY A 6 45.17 13.84 -54.74
CA GLY A 6 43.75 13.54 -54.98
C GLY A 6 43.13 12.68 -53.87
N TRP A 7 43.82 11.64 -53.40
CA TRP A 7 43.39 10.85 -52.26
C TRP A 7 43.36 11.65 -50.94
N MET A 8 44.37 12.47 -50.67
CA MET A 8 44.41 13.31 -49.47
C MET A 8 43.28 14.36 -49.47
N ASP A 9 43.02 15.01 -50.61
CA ASP A 9 41.95 15.98 -50.75
C ASP A 9 40.56 15.32 -50.67
N ALA A 10 40.39 14.11 -51.23
CA ALA A 10 39.16 13.31 -51.08
C ALA A 10 38.90 12.86 -49.63
N VAL A 11 39.93 12.38 -48.92
CA VAL A 11 39.85 12.02 -47.49
C VAL A 11 39.53 13.26 -46.64
N LYS A 12 40.11 14.42 -46.96
CA LYS A 12 39.83 15.69 -46.28
C LYS A 12 38.38 16.14 -46.50
N LEU A 13 37.87 16.00 -47.72
CA LEU A 13 36.48 16.31 -48.06
C LEU A 13 35.48 15.35 -47.39
N ALA A 14 35.83 14.06 -47.26
CA ALA A 14 35.05 13.09 -46.48
C ALA A 14 35.06 13.40 -44.97
N ILE A 15 36.19 13.84 -44.43
CA ILE A 15 36.32 14.27 -43.02
C ILE A 15 35.48 15.54 -42.75
N ASP A 16 35.48 16.53 -43.65
CA ASP A 16 34.71 17.76 -43.47
C ASP A 16 33.20 17.56 -43.77
N ALA A 17 32.84 16.59 -44.62
CA ALA A 17 31.47 16.07 -44.72
C ALA A 17 31.01 15.39 -43.41
N SER A 18 31.85 14.54 -42.81
CA SER A 18 31.56 13.90 -41.52
C SER A 18 31.41 14.94 -40.39
N LYS A 19 32.26 15.97 -40.35
CA LYS A 19 32.12 17.09 -39.40
C LYS A 19 30.86 17.93 -39.61
N THR A 20 30.36 18.07 -40.84
CA THR A 20 29.15 18.86 -41.10
C THR A 20 27.88 18.07 -40.76
N VAL A 21 27.82 16.76 -41.04
CA VAL A 21 26.71 15.88 -40.60
C VAL A 21 26.62 15.80 -39.07
N ASN A 22 27.75 15.63 -38.38
CA ASN A 22 27.79 15.63 -36.91
C ASN A 22 27.41 16.99 -36.29
N ARG A 23 27.44 18.09 -37.07
CA ARG A 23 27.09 19.44 -36.61
C ARG A 23 25.62 19.80 -36.85
N THR A 24 24.95 19.19 -37.83
CA THR A 24 23.51 19.39 -38.05
C THR A 24 22.65 18.56 -37.11
N GLN A 25 23.07 17.34 -36.72
CA GLN A 25 22.33 16.51 -35.77
C GLN A 25 22.32 17.05 -34.32
N ASN A 26 23.37 17.77 -33.89
CA ASN A 26 23.51 18.26 -32.50
C ASN A 26 22.92 19.66 -32.22
N LEU A 27 22.22 20.27 -33.17
CA LEU A 27 21.64 21.62 -33.02
C LEU A 27 20.49 21.71 -31.99
N GLY A 28 19.87 20.57 -31.64
CA GLY A 28 18.77 20.53 -30.66
C GLY A 28 19.19 20.61 -29.19
N GLN A 29 20.35 20.06 -28.80
CA GLN A 29 20.79 20.01 -27.41
C GLN A 29 21.66 21.23 -27.01
N SER A 30 22.49 21.74 -27.92
CA SER A 30 23.43 22.85 -27.65
C SER A 30 22.77 24.11 -27.06
N LEU A 31 21.53 24.42 -27.43
CA LEU A 31 20.77 25.57 -26.91
C LEU A 31 20.30 25.43 -25.45
N ARG A 32 20.30 24.22 -24.86
CA ARG A 32 20.04 24.03 -23.42
C ARG A 32 21.34 24.17 -22.61
N GLU A 33 22.42 23.54 -23.06
CA GLU A 33 23.72 23.58 -22.36
C GLU A 33 24.33 24.99 -22.34
N ALA A 34 24.20 25.75 -23.43
CA ALA A 34 24.64 27.16 -23.50
C ALA A 34 23.93 28.07 -22.47
N LYS A 35 22.79 27.62 -21.91
CA LYS A 35 22.08 28.32 -20.83
C LYS A 35 22.57 27.88 -19.44
N ALA A 36 22.95 26.61 -19.25
CA ALA A 36 23.51 26.09 -18.01
C ALA A 36 24.95 26.60 -17.73
N LEU A 37 25.80 26.60 -18.76
CA LEU A 37 27.20 27.05 -18.67
C LEU A 37 27.36 28.56 -18.38
N ARG A 38 26.28 29.35 -18.47
CA ARG A 38 26.29 30.77 -18.13
C ARG A 38 26.02 31.04 -16.64
N THR A 39 25.40 30.10 -15.93
CA THR A 39 25.07 30.20 -14.49
C THR A 39 26.22 29.76 -13.60
N GLN A 40 27.03 28.78 -14.03
CA GLN A 40 28.18 28.29 -13.28
C GLN A 40 29.40 29.23 -13.26
N ARG A 41 29.33 30.38 -13.95
CA ARG A 41 30.47 31.32 -14.09
C ARG A 41 30.36 32.58 -13.21
N THR A 42 29.44 32.59 -12.26
CA THR A 42 29.15 33.74 -11.38
C THR A 42 29.31 33.48 -9.88
N GLU A 43 29.62 32.25 -9.45
CA GLU A 43 29.76 31.88 -8.02
C GLU A 43 31.22 31.55 -7.65
N SER A 44 32.19 32.26 -8.23
CA SER A 44 33.62 32.05 -7.99
C SER A 44 34.37 33.35 -7.68
N LEU A 45 33.84 34.17 -6.76
CA LEU A 45 34.50 35.36 -6.22
C LEU A 45 34.25 35.54 -4.72
N SER A 46 35.26 36.09 -4.04
CA SER A 46 35.35 36.40 -2.60
C SER A 46 35.69 35.23 -1.66
N MET A 47 36.60 35.52 -0.72
CA MET A 47 37.06 34.63 0.35
C MET A 47 36.28 34.92 1.64
N ASP A 48 36.09 33.89 2.48
CA ASP A 48 36.76 33.73 3.79
C ASP A 48 36.31 32.39 4.39
N GLY A 49 37.01 31.73 5.32
CA GLY A 49 38.29 32.06 5.95
C GLY A 49 38.43 31.23 7.24
N THR A 50 39.39 30.31 7.29
CA THR A 50 39.63 29.31 8.37
C THR A 50 38.65 28.13 8.48
N PHE A 51 39.08 26.92 8.07
CA PHE A 51 39.26 25.74 8.96
C PHE A 51 39.88 24.56 8.16
N LEU A 52 41.20 24.62 7.90
CA LEU A 52 41.94 23.48 7.34
C LEU A 52 42.60 22.69 8.47
N ASP A 53 42.17 21.44 8.69
CA ASP A 53 43.01 20.24 8.47
C ASP A 53 42.44 18.98 9.16
N ARG A 54 41.80 18.12 8.36
CA ARG A 54 42.02 16.65 8.34
C ARG A 54 41.14 15.98 7.26
N ASN A 55 41.58 14.80 6.80
CA ASN A 55 40.86 13.89 5.88
C ASN A 55 40.59 14.41 4.45
N ALA A 56 41.63 14.89 3.77
CA ALA A 56 41.63 15.15 2.32
C ALA A 56 42.32 14.03 1.51
N GLY A 57 41.92 12.77 1.71
CA GLY A 57 42.46 11.61 0.97
C GLY A 57 41.48 10.45 0.94
N GLY A 58 41.01 10.07 -0.25
CA GLY A 58 40.12 8.92 -0.45
C GLY A 58 39.14 9.03 -1.62
N ARG A 59 38.69 10.23 -1.99
CA ARG A 59 37.85 10.41 -3.20
C ARG A 59 38.70 10.41 -4.47
N LEU A 60 38.26 9.64 -5.46
CA LEU A 60 38.73 9.71 -6.85
C LEU A 60 38.43 11.09 -7.47
N SER A 61 39.11 11.41 -8.56
CA SER A 61 38.84 12.60 -9.37
C SER A 61 37.43 12.57 -9.98
N GLN A 62 36.91 13.74 -10.37
CA GLN A 62 35.61 13.88 -11.06
C GLN A 62 35.66 13.44 -12.54
N PHE A 63 36.61 12.59 -12.92
CA PHE A 63 36.73 12.06 -14.27
C PHE A 63 35.61 11.04 -14.54
N ASN A 64 35.04 11.04 -15.75
CA ASN A 64 33.98 10.09 -16.09
C ASN A 64 34.56 8.71 -16.43
N TYR A 65 34.82 7.92 -15.39
CA TYR A 65 35.25 6.52 -15.53
C TYR A 65 34.15 5.61 -16.10
N GLU A 66 32.87 6.02 -16.14
CA GLU A 66 31.76 5.19 -16.65
C GLU A 66 31.85 4.98 -18.17
N ALA A 67 32.46 5.93 -18.90
CA ALA A 67 32.65 5.88 -20.34
C ALA A 67 33.62 4.76 -20.82
N PHE A 68 34.37 4.13 -19.92
CA PHE A 68 35.41 3.14 -20.24
C PHE A 68 35.02 1.73 -19.76
N SER A 69 35.16 0.73 -20.64
CA SER A 69 34.89 -0.69 -20.38
C SER A 69 36.12 -1.46 -19.86
N THR A 70 37.30 -0.85 -19.99
CA THR A 70 38.64 -1.35 -19.66
C THR A 70 39.20 -0.64 -18.42
N PRO A 71 40.29 -1.15 -17.82
CA PRO A 71 41.01 -0.45 -16.75
C PRO A 71 41.54 0.92 -17.20
N VAL A 72 41.40 1.93 -16.33
CA VAL A 72 41.88 3.31 -16.58
C VAL A 72 42.89 3.70 -15.51
N ILE A 73 43.97 4.39 -15.90
CA ILE A 73 44.84 5.09 -14.96
C ILE A 73 44.82 6.60 -15.20
N HIS A 74 44.60 7.37 -14.13
CA HIS A 74 44.80 8.81 -14.12
C HIS A 74 46.14 9.15 -13.44
N VAL A 75 47.03 9.83 -14.17
CA VAL A 75 48.38 10.22 -13.72
C VAL A 75 48.46 11.74 -13.66
N GLY A 76 48.78 12.28 -12.47
CA GLY A 76 49.05 13.71 -12.25
C GLY A 76 50.48 13.93 -11.75
N VAL A 77 51.29 14.64 -12.53
CA VAL A 77 52.66 15.04 -12.16
C VAL A 77 52.60 16.32 -11.32
N LEU A 78 53.00 16.27 -10.05
CA LEU A 78 52.82 17.41 -9.14
C LEU A 78 54.11 18.24 -9.00
N SER A 79 55.22 17.60 -8.67
CA SER A 79 56.50 18.29 -8.48
C SER A 79 57.68 17.32 -8.50
N ALA A 80 58.87 17.84 -8.80
CA ALA A 80 60.12 17.13 -8.56
C ALA A 80 61.03 17.96 -7.65
N THR A 81 61.94 17.31 -6.93
CA THR A 81 62.91 17.97 -6.06
C THR A 81 64.33 17.52 -6.37
N ASN A 82 65.29 18.44 -6.31
CA ASN A 82 66.72 18.17 -6.47
C ASN A 82 67.11 17.53 -7.82
N LEU A 83 66.49 17.94 -8.94
CA LEU A 83 66.79 17.38 -10.28
C LEU A 83 68.22 17.63 -10.78
N THR A 84 68.96 18.54 -10.15
CA THR A 84 70.35 18.86 -10.49
C THR A 84 71.13 19.33 -9.26
N LYS A 85 72.42 19.63 -9.45
CA LYS A 85 73.34 20.11 -8.40
C LYS A 85 72.88 21.45 -7.80
N SER A 86 73.25 21.70 -6.55
CA SER A 86 73.02 22.98 -5.87
C SER A 86 73.72 24.11 -6.62
N GLY A 87 72.99 25.19 -6.94
CA GLY A 87 73.49 26.30 -7.77
C GLY A 87 73.23 26.13 -9.28
N SER A 88 72.68 25.00 -9.71
CA SER A 88 72.22 24.78 -11.10
C SER A 88 70.69 24.68 -11.16
N SER A 89 70.14 24.90 -12.35
CA SER A 89 68.70 24.83 -12.66
C SER A 89 68.45 24.10 -13.97
N VAL A 90 67.29 23.46 -14.11
CA VAL A 90 66.84 22.78 -15.34
C VAL A 90 65.55 23.39 -15.87
N ASN A 91 65.22 23.17 -17.14
CA ASN A 91 63.92 23.43 -17.75
C ASN A 91 63.14 22.11 -17.81
N ALA A 92 62.51 21.75 -16.69
CA ALA A 92 61.96 20.42 -16.51
C ALA A 92 60.69 20.18 -17.35
N LEU A 93 60.73 19.14 -18.17
CA LEU A 93 59.60 18.55 -18.88
C LEU A 93 59.40 17.11 -18.38
N CYS A 94 58.15 16.67 -18.16
CA CYS A 94 57.83 15.27 -17.92
C CYS A 94 57.02 14.68 -19.08
N GLU A 95 57.48 13.55 -19.60
CA GLU A 95 56.78 12.70 -20.56
C GLU A 95 56.26 11.47 -19.80
N VAL A 96 54.96 11.16 -19.95
CA VAL A 96 54.29 10.03 -19.30
C VAL A 96 53.73 9.13 -20.40
N THR A 97 54.13 7.87 -20.43
CA THR A 97 53.74 6.90 -21.46
C THR A 97 53.11 5.66 -20.85
N VAL A 98 51.98 5.23 -21.41
CA VAL A 98 51.25 4.01 -21.04
C VAL A 98 50.90 3.26 -22.33
N GLY A 99 51.58 2.15 -22.59
CA GLY A 99 51.40 1.40 -23.84
C GLY A 99 51.78 2.22 -25.08
N ALA A 100 50.79 2.56 -25.91
CA ALA A 100 50.96 3.37 -27.12
C ALA A 100 50.61 4.87 -26.92
N GLU A 101 50.10 5.24 -25.75
CA GLU A 101 49.68 6.62 -25.44
C GLU A 101 50.78 7.37 -24.69
N THR A 102 51.07 8.62 -25.10
CA THR A 102 52.09 9.48 -24.49
C THR A 102 51.54 10.88 -24.23
N PHE A 103 51.64 11.33 -22.99
CA PHE A 103 51.36 12.70 -22.53
C PHE A 103 52.65 13.46 -22.24
N LYS A 104 52.64 14.79 -22.38
CA LYS A 104 53.76 15.65 -22.00
C LYS A 104 53.24 16.85 -21.20
N THR A 105 53.91 17.17 -20.09
CA THR A 105 53.55 18.30 -19.24
C THR A 105 53.93 19.64 -19.87
N SER A 106 53.44 20.74 -19.28
CA SER A 106 54.09 22.05 -19.44
C SER A 106 55.58 22.05 -19.01
N VAL A 107 56.39 22.95 -19.57
CA VAL A 107 57.84 23.06 -19.28
C VAL A 107 58.09 24.05 -18.15
N VAL A 108 58.62 23.59 -17.02
CA VAL A 108 58.92 24.43 -15.84
C VAL A 108 60.37 24.91 -15.92
N LYS A 109 60.55 26.16 -16.36
CA LYS A 109 61.85 26.74 -16.69
C LYS A 109 62.66 27.20 -15.47
N ASN A 110 63.98 27.06 -15.55
CA ASN A 110 64.97 27.53 -14.57
C ASN A 110 64.69 27.12 -13.10
N GLN A 111 64.23 25.89 -12.85
CA GLN A 111 63.97 25.40 -11.48
C GLN A 111 64.74 24.11 -11.17
N ARG A 112 65.39 24.07 -10.01
CA ARG A 112 66.05 22.86 -9.47
C ARG A 112 65.06 21.85 -8.87
N SER A 113 63.89 22.35 -8.48
CA SER A 113 62.78 21.60 -7.89
C SER A 113 61.46 22.09 -8.51
N PRO A 114 61.13 21.65 -9.74
CA PRO A 114 59.96 22.15 -10.47
C PRO A 114 58.63 21.75 -9.81
N VAL A 115 57.61 22.60 -9.99
CA VAL A 115 56.22 22.33 -9.58
C VAL A 115 55.30 22.60 -10.75
N TRP A 116 54.58 21.57 -11.20
CA TRP A 116 53.60 21.67 -12.29
C TRP A 116 52.22 21.97 -11.72
N LYS A 117 51.55 23.00 -12.27
CA LYS A 117 50.26 23.51 -11.78
C LYS A 117 49.15 23.54 -12.84
N GLN A 118 49.52 23.36 -14.10
CA GLN A 118 48.65 23.42 -15.28
C GLN A 118 49.19 22.41 -16.29
N ASP A 119 48.29 21.78 -17.04
CA ASP A 119 48.58 20.77 -18.06
C ASP A 119 49.56 19.70 -17.55
N ASN A 120 49.19 19.12 -16.40
CA ASN A 120 50.04 18.23 -15.61
C ASN A 120 49.40 16.87 -15.28
N SER A 121 48.22 16.58 -15.81
CA SER A 121 47.50 15.33 -15.59
C SER A 121 46.84 14.78 -16.84
N ALA A 122 46.89 13.46 -17.03
CA ALA A 122 46.24 12.74 -18.11
C ALA A 122 45.59 11.44 -17.62
N SER A 123 44.56 10.97 -18.32
CA SER A 123 43.99 9.63 -18.19
C SER A 123 44.44 8.78 -19.37
N PHE A 124 44.76 7.51 -19.12
CA PHE A 124 45.20 6.54 -20.11
C PHE A 124 44.37 5.26 -20.01
N GLU A 125 44.12 4.61 -21.14
CA GLU A 125 43.44 3.31 -21.18
C GLU A 125 44.45 2.16 -21.09
N ALA A 126 44.27 1.27 -20.12
CA ALA A 126 45.17 0.15 -19.87
C ALA A 126 44.53 -1.18 -20.29
N GLN A 127 45.04 -1.76 -21.38
CA GLN A 127 44.57 -3.03 -21.93
C GLN A 127 44.80 -4.25 -21.01
N SER A 128 45.73 -4.15 -20.04
CA SER A 128 45.92 -5.16 -19.01
C SER A 128 46.54 -4.61 -17.72
N ASP A 129 46.30 -5.30 -16.60
CA ASP A 129 46.95 -5.05 -15.29
C ASP A 129 48.49 -5.11 -15.37
N ASP A 130 49.06 -5.87 -16.32
CA ASP A 130 50.52 -6.04 -16.50
C ASP A 130 51.24 -4.85 -17.18
N MET A 131 50.50 -3.85 -17.64
CA MET A 131 51.12 -2.66 -18.23
C MET A 131 51.89 -1.84 -17.17
N VAL A 132 52.81 -1.00 -17.65
CA VAL A 132 53.61 -0.09 -16.82
C VAL A 132 53.39 1.36 -17.27
N VAL A 133 53.41 2.28 -16.31
CA VAL A 133 53.59 3.71 -16.58
C VAL A 133 55.08 3.97 -16.65
N GLU A 134 55.58 4.43 -17.79
CA GLU A 134 56.94 4.96 -17.90
C GLU A 134 56.89 6.49 -17.84
N ILE A 135 57.71 7.10 -16.99
CA ILE A 135 57.80 8.55 -16.80
C ILE A 135 59.24 8.99 -17.03
N ARG A 136 59.46 9.81 -18.06
CA ARG A 136 60.77 10.36 -18.43
C ARG A 136 60.81 11.85 -18.11
N ILE A 137 61.85 12.27 -17.41
CA ILE A 137 62.09 13.67 -17.04
C ILE A 137 63.22 14.20 -17.91
N PHE A 138 63.03 15.36 -18.53
CA PHE A 138 63.94 15.97 -19.48
C PHE A 138 64.32 17.40 -19.08
N ASP A 139 65.51 17.86 -19.50
CA ASP A 139 65.90 19.27 -19.56
C ASP A 139 65.71 19.80 -20.99
N GLU A 140 64.78 20.73 -21.19
CA GLU A 140 64.47 21.29 -22.51
C GLU A 140 65.29 22.55 -22.83
N HIS A 141 65.90 22.57 -24.01
CA HIS A 141 66.77 23.66 -24.45
C HIS A 141 66.38 24.12 -25.86
N LEU A 142 66.18 25.43 -26.06
CA LEU A 142 65.76 26.00 -27.36
C LEU A 142 66.79 25.83 -28.49
N PHE A 143 68.06 25.59 -28.16
CA PHE A 143 69.18 25.56 -29.11
C PHE A 143 70.15 24.37 -28.87
N ARG A 144 69.69 23.33 -28.16
CA ARG A 144 70.43 22.08 -27.92
C ARG A 144 69.46 20.91 -27.90
N ALA A 145 69.96 19.69 -28.08
CA ALA A 145 69.14 18.50 -27.86
C ALA A 145 68.64 18.43 -26.41
N THR A 146 67.41 17.97 -26.24
CA THR A 146 66.74 17.76 -24.95
C THR A 146 67.44 16.62 -24.18
N GLU A 147 67.99 16.89 -22.99
CA GLU A 147 68.75 15.90 -22.20
C GLU A 147 67.81 15.10 -21.29
N LEU A 148 67.90 13.76 -21.31
CA LEU A 148 67.15 12.89 -20.40
C LEU A 148 67.78 12.95 -19.00
N ILE A 149 67.06 13.51 -18.03
CA ILE A 149 67.47 13.61 -16.62
C ILE A 149 67.24 12.28 -15.89
N ALA A 150 66.07 11.67 -16.07
CA ALA A 150 65.67 10.46 -15.35
C ALA A 150 64.57 9.67 -16.09
N THR A 151 64.51 8.37 -15.81
CA THR A 151 63.35 7.50 -16.11
C THR A 151 62.86 6.87 -14.81
N LEU A 152 61.54 6.74 -14.66
CA LEU A 152 60.84 6.06 -13.58
C LEU A 152 59.76 5.15 -14.18
N THR A 153 59.74 3.89 -13.77
CA THR A 153 58.76 2.91 -14.27
C THR A 153 57.91 2.39 -13.11
N ILE A 154 56.59 2.41 -13.27
CA ILE A 154 55.61 2.03 -12.23
C ILE A 154 54.65 0.98 -12.81
N PRO A 155 54.71 -0.31 -12.39
CA PRO A 155 53.75 -1.32 -12.81
C PRO A 155 52.35 -1.03 -12.28
N LEU A 156 51.30 -1.18 -13.11
CA LEU A 156 49.92 -0.94 -12.68
C LEU A 156 49.50 -1.87 -11.53
N LYS A 157 49.95 -3.14 -11.53
CA LYS A 157 49.79 -4.08 -10.40
C LYS A 157 50.31 -3.57 -9.04
N SER A 158 51.16 -2.54 -9.00
CA SER A 158 51.69 -1.95 -7.76
C SER A 158 50.82 -0.81 -7.19
N LEU A 159 49.74 -0.46 -7.87
CA LEU A 159 48.83 0.62 -7.50
C LEU A 159 47.53 0.04 -6.89
N PRO A 160 47.04 0.59 -5.78
CA PRO A 160 45.78 0.14 -5.19
C PRO A 160 44.60 0.48 -6.12
N ASN A 161 43.74 -0.50 -6.33
CA ASN A 161 42.54 -0.37 -7.13
C ASN A 161 41.54 0.61 -6.49
N MET A 162 40.78 1.33 -7.31
CA MET A 162 39.73 2.28 -6.92
C MET A 162 40.17 3.40 -5.95
N GLN A 163 41.49 3.66 -5.81
CA GLN A 163 42.03 4.62 -4.84
C GLN A 163 42.94 5.67 -5.49
N LYS A 164 42.68 6.96 -5.17
CA LYS A 164 43.63 8.05 -5.41
C LYS A 164 44.77 7.99 -4.41
N THR A 165 46.00 7.82 -4.90
CA THR A 165 47.23 7.88 -4.08
C THR A 165 48.10 9.05 -4.48
N THR A 166 48.76 9.69 -3.51
CA THR A 166 49.83 10.65 -3.78
C THR A 166 51.13 10.11 -3.18
N LYS A 167 52.09 9.74 -4.03
CA LYS A 167 53.32 9.05 -3.64
C LYS A 167 54.55 9.83 -4.11
N LYS A 168 55.63 9.68 -3.35
CA LYS A 168 56.96 10.25 -3.63
C LYS A 168 57.90 9.13 -4.07
N TYR A 169 58.36 9.21 -5.32
CA TYR A 169 59.21 8.22 -5.97
C TYR A 169 60.66 8.73 -6.03
N PRO A 170 61.66 8.01 -5.50
CA PRO A 170 63.05 8.41 -5.63
C PRO A 170 63.51 8.31 -7.10
N LEU A 171 64.34 9.26 -7.54
CA LEU A 171 64.87 9.31 -8.90
C LEU A 171 66.34 8.88 -8.93
N ALA A 172 66.68 7.96 -9.83
CA ALA A 172 68.03 7.41 -9.99
C ALA A 172 68.95 8.36 -10.78
N LEU A 173 69.24 9.55 -10.24
CA LEU A 173 70.12 10.54 -10.86
C LEU A 173 71.60 10.16 -10.69
N GLY A 174 72.12 9.39 -11.65
CA GLY A 174 73.50 8.87 -11.66
C GLY A 174 74.55 9.91 -11.27
N SER A 175 75.18 9.69 -10.11
CA SER A 175 76.26 10.49 -9.47
C SER A 175 76.08 12.02 -9.36
N ARG A 176 74.90 12.58 -9.69
CA ARG A 176 74.75 14.04 -9.90
C ARG A 176 73.90 14.77 -8.84
N SER A 177 73.00 14.10 -8.12
CA SER A 177 72.27 14.72 -6.99
C SER A 177 71.66 13.69 -6.03
N ALA A 178 72.05 13.76 -4.75
CA ALA A 178 71.43 12.95 -3.69
C ALA A 178 70.03 13.47 -3.32
N GLY A 179 69.11 12.56 -2.96
CA GLY A 179 67.76 12.94 -2.50
C GLY A 179 66.87 13.54 -3.58
N ALA A 180 66.98 13.09 -4.83
CA ALA A 180 66.08 13.47 -5.91
C ALA A 180 64.79 12.64 -5.88
N VAL A 181 63.64 13.30 -6.05
CA VAL A 181 62.31 12.71 -5.85
C VAL A 181 61.30 13.33 -6.82
N LEU A 182 60.40 12.51 -7.36
CA LEU A 182 59.21 12.92 -8.12
C LEU A 182 57.95 12.65 -7.29
N THR A 183 57.05 13.63 -7.19
CA THR A 183 55.77 13.51 -6.49
C THR A 183 54.64 13.37 -7.52
N LEU A 184 53.90 12.26 -7.44
CA LEU A 184 52.84 11.90 -8.37
C LEU A 184 51.51 11.67 -7.64
N SER A 185 50.41 12.10 -8.26
CA SER A 185 49.06 11.60 -7.99
C SER A 185 48.76 10.47 -8.97
N LEU A 186 48.35 9.30 -8.48
CA LEU A 186 48.02 8.13 -9.29
C LEU A 186 46.68 7.56 -8.83
N GLU A 187 45.74 7.38 -9.76
CA GLU A 187 44.41 6.80 -9.52
C GLU A 187 44.22 5.66 -10.51
N TYR A 188 44.16 4.43 -10.02
CA TYR A 188 43.95 3.24 -10.87
C TYR A 188 42.55 2.68 -10.65
N VAL A 189 41.83 2.44 -11.74
CA VAL A 189 40.42 2.03 -11.74
C VAL A 189 40.25 0.81 -12.64
N ASN A 190 40.24 -0.38 -12.03
CA ASN A 190 39.82 -1.62 -12.67
C ASN A 190 38.51 -2.11 -12.01
N LYS A 191 37.39 -1.89 -12.71
CA LYS A 191 36.04 -2.24 -12.23
C LYS A 191 35.81 -3.75 -12.13
N LEU A 192 36.36 -4.54 -13.05
CA LEU A 192 36.24 -6.00 -13.04
C LEU A 192 36.94 -6.57 -11.80
N LYS A 193 38.17 -6.13 -11.57
CA LYS A 193 38.95 -6.49 -10.39
C LYS A 193 38.30 -6.04 -9.09
N ALA A 194 37.66 -4.87 -9.04
CA ALA A 194 36.93 -4.42 -7.85
C ALA A 194 35.72 -5.33 -7.54
N TYR A 195 35.02 -5.81 -8.58
CA TYR A 195 33.92 -6.77 -8.45
C TYR A 195 34.41 -8.16 -8.02
N GLU A 196 35.57 -8.60 -8.50
CA GLU A 196 36.24 -9.84 -8.07
C GLU A 196 36.74 -9.74 -6.62
N GLU A 197 37.40 -8.64 -6.25
CA GLU A 197 37.88 -8.35 -4.89
C GLU A 197 36.72 -8.29 -3.86
N ASP A 198 35.56 -7.77 -4.24
CA ASP A 198 34.35 -7.79 -3.38
C ASP A 198 33.68 -9.18 -3.33
N GLN A 199 33.75 -10.01 -4.38
CA GLN A 199 33.30 -11.40 -4.30
C GLN A 199 34.21 -12.26 -3.40
N GLU A 200 35.53 -12.08 -3.47
CA GLU A 200 36.46 -12.79 -2.59
C GLU A 200 36.35 -12.33 -1.13
N ARG A 201 36.10 -11.02 -0.89
CA ARG A 201 35.75 -10.52 0.44
C ARG A 201 34.41 -11.05 0.95
N GLY A 202 33.43 -11.27 0.08
CA GLY A 202 32.19 -11.96 0.45
C GLY A 202 32.48 -13.35 1.02
N ARG A 203 33.23 -14.17 0.27
CA ARG A 203 33.58 -15.54 0.69
C ARG A 203 34.44 -15.59 1.95
N LEU A 204 35.48 -14.75 2.05
CA LEU A 204 36.32 -14.67 3.25
C LEU A 204 35.59 -14.02 4.44
N GLY A 205 34.50 -13.30 4.19
CA GLY A 205 33.55 -12.85 5.20
C GLY A 205 32.76 -14.03 5.77
N ASP A 206 32.13 -14.83 4.90
CA ASP A 206 31.31 -15.99 5.31
C ASP A 206 32.12 -16.99 6.16
N ASP A 207 33.35 -17.32 5.75
CA ASP A 207 34.23 -18.26 6.49
C ASP A 207 34.67 -17.75 7.89
N LEU A 208 34.66 -16.43 8.12
CA LEU A 208 35.03 -15.82 9.41
C LEU A 208 33.82 -15.41 10.27
N ASN A 209 32.64 -15.22 9.67
CA ASN A 209 31.43 -14.80 10.39
C ASN A 209 30.67 -15.97 11.04
N SER A 210 31.13 -17.21 10.81
CA SER A 210 30.58 -18.44 11.42
C SER A 210 30.66 -18.51 12.96
N ASN A 211 31.20 -17.50 13.66
CA ASN A 211 31.49 -17.56 15.10
C ASN A 211 31.26 -16.23 15.84
N GLY A 212 30.21 -15.47 15.49
CA GLY A 212 29.84 -14.22 16.19
C GLY A 212 28.37 -13.82 16.07
N MET A 213 27.61 -13.94 17.16
CA MET A 213 26.21 -13.47 17.31
C MET A 213 26.08 -11.93 17.41
N MET A 214 26.79 -11.20 16.55
CA MET A 214 26.87 -9.74 16.53
C MET A 214 26.51 -9.23 15.14
N ASN A 215 25.23 -9.37 14.72
CA ASN A 215 24.52 -8.44 13.81
C ASN A 215 23.07 -8.82 13.40
N GLU A 216 22.44 -9.86 13.96
CA GLU A 216 21.04 -10.29 13.63
C GLU A 216 20.02 -9.14 13.43
N ARG A 217 20.11 -8.10 14.27
CA ARG A 217 19.22 -6.93 14.21
C ARG A 217 19.48 -6.05 12.98
N ASP A 218 20.74 -5.84 12.64
CA ASP A 218 21.14 -5.03 11.48
C ASP A 218 20.94 -5.81 10.18
N GLU A 219 21.09 -7.14 10.21
CA GLU A 219 20.66 -8.03 9.13
C GLU A 219 19.15 -7.97 8.91
N MET A 220 18.33 -8.05 9.96
CA MET A 220 16.87 -7.90 9.83
C MET A 220 16.45 -6.52 9.31
N VAL A 221 17.13 -5.44 9.70
CA VAL A 221 16.91 -4.10 9.14
C VAL A 221 17.29 -4.05 7.66
N LYS A 222 18.42 -4.67 7.27
CA LYS A 222 18.86 -4.80 5.88
C LYS A 222 17.88 -5.63 5.03
N ILE A 223 17.37 -6.74 5.55
CA ILE A 223 16.36 -7.60 4.91
C ILE A 223 15.05 -6.81 4.70
N LYS A 224 14.52 -6.12 5.73
CA LYS A 224 13.32 -5.27 5.59
C LYS A 224 13.54 -4.11 4.60
N ALA A 225 14.76 -3.56 4.49
CA ALA A 225 15.09 -2.51 3.52
C ALA A 225 15.24 -3.03 2.07
N GLU A 226 15.89 -4.19 1.87
CA GLU A 226 16.04 -4.83 0.56
C GLU A 226 14.68 -5.29 -0.01
N ALA A 227 13.79 -5.83 0.84
CA ALA A 227 12.42 -6.18 0.45
C ALA A 227 11.59 -4.95 0.06
N GLN A 228 11.75 -3.82 0.77
CA GLN A 228 11.06 -2.57 0.44
C GLN A 228 11.51 -2.02 -0.91
N MET A 229 12.82 -1.93 -1.18
CA MET A 229 13.34 -1.46 -2.47
C MET A 229 12.87 -2.33 -3.65
N ALA A 230 12.76 -3.64 -3.47
CA ALA A 230 12.26 -4.55 -4.51
C ALA A 230 10.76 -4.34 -4.82
N ALA A 231 9.94 -4.04 -3.81
CA ALA A 231 8.53 -3.68 -4.01
C ALA A 231 8.37 -2.32 -4.70
N ASP A 232 9.17 -1.32 -4.31
CA ASP A 232 9.14 0.02 -4.91
C ASP A 232 9.60 0.00 -6.39
N GLU A 233 10.66 -0.76 -6.72
CA GLU A 233 11.11 -0.97 -8.10
C GLU A 233 10.03 -1.67 -8.95
N ALA A 234 9.30 -2.63 -8.37
CA ALA A 234 8.22 -3.34 -9.05
C ALA A 234 6.99 -2.46 -9.30
N THR A 235 6.58 -1.61 -8.36
CA THR A 235 5.48 -0.65 -8.59
C THR A 235 5.83 0.36 -9.69
N HIS A 236 7.07 0.86 -9.72
CA HIS A 236 7.56 1.74 -10.78
C HIS A 236 7.62 1.04 -12.16
N HIS A 237 7.84 -0.28 -12.20
CA HIS A 237 7.75 -1.05 -13.44
C HIS A 237 6.29 -1.22 -13.91
N ALA A 238 5.38 -1.56 -13.00
CA ALA A 238 3.96 -1.72 -13.34
C ALA A 238 3.33 -0.40 -13.82
N ALA A 239 3.69 0.73 -13.19
CA ALA A 239 3.22 2.06 -13.59
C ALA A 239 3.62 2.41 -15.04
N ARG A 240 4.90 2.22 -15.41
CA ARG A 240 5.36 2.47 -16.79
C ARG A 240 4.64 1.61 -17.82
N ALA A 241 4.47 0.30 -17.54
CA ALA A 241 3.75 -0.59 -18.45
C ALA A 241 2.27 -0.18 -18.63
N GLN A 242 1.61 0.34 -17.57
CA GLN A 242 0.27 0.92 -17.70
C GLN A 242 0.24 2.21 -18.54
N GLU A 243 1.22 3.10 -18.37
CA GLU A 243 1.34 4.34 -19.17
C GLU A 243 1.56 4.03 -20.65
N GLU A 244 2.43 3.05 -20.96
CA GLU A 244 2.70 2.59 -22.33
C GLU A 244 1.47 1.93 -22.96
N ALA A 245 0.75 1.06 -22.22
CA ALA A 245 -0.50 0.47 -22.69
C ALA A 245 -1.61 1.52 -22.90
N HIS A 246 -1.72 2.54 -22.04
CA HIS A 246 -2.68 3.63 -22.22
C HIS A 246 -2.36 4.47 -23.46
N MET A 247 -1.08 4.80 -23.69
CA MET A 247 -0.63 5.53 -24.89
C MET A 247 -0.95 4.77 -26.18
N LEU A 248 -0.79 3.43 -26.19
CA LEU A 248 -1.11 2.60 -27.36
C LEU A 248 -2.62 2.43 -27.57
N LEU A 249 -3.42 2.31 -26.50
CA LEU A 249 -4.88 2.33 -26.60
C LEU A 249 -5.40 3.65 -27.17
N GLU A 250 -4.82 4.79 -26.79
CA GLU A 250 -5.18 6.10 -27.34
C GLU A 250 -4.78 6.22 -28.83
N GLN A 251 -3.60 5.75 -29.22
CA GLN A 251 -3.20 5.69 -30.64
C GLN A 251 -4.11 4.76 -31.45
N SER A 252 -4.48 3.59 -30.91
CA SER A 252 -5.42 2.66 -31.52
C SER A 252 -6.80 3.30 -31.71
N ARG A 253 -7.29 4.06 -30.71
CA ARG A 253 -8.53 4.83 -30.79
C ARG A 253 -8.46 5.88 -31.91
N GLN A 254 -7.39 6.66 -31.98
CA GLN A 254 -7.20 7.68 -33.02
C GLN A 254 -7.14 7.06 -34.43
N LYS A 255 -6.49 5.90 -34.59
CA LYS A 255 -6.46 5.17 -35.87
C LYS A 255 -7.84 4.58 -36.25
N ALA A 256 -8.60 4.07 -35.29
CA ALA A 256 -9.97 3.61 -35.52
C ALA A 256 -10.92 4.77 -35.90
N GLU A 257 -10.78 5.92 -35.23
CA GLU A 257 -11.53 7.14 -35.56
C GLU A 257 -11.16 7.68 -36.96
N ALA A 258 -9.87 7.67 -37.32
CA ALA A 258 -9.40 8.01 -38.67
C ALA A 258 -9.93 7.04 -39.75
N ALA A 259 -9.97 5.73 -39.48
CA ALA A 259 -10.56 4.75 -40.39
C ALA A 259 -12.08 4.97 -40.57
N MET A 260 -12.79 5.30 -39.48
CA MET A 260 -14.23 5.65 -39.52
C MET A 260 -14.50 7.00 -40.20
N ALA A 261 -13.57 7.95 -40.14
CA ALA A 261 -13.63 9.20 -40.89
C ALA A 261 -13.40 8.97 -42.39
N ALA A 262 -12.35 8.22 -42.76
CA ALA A 262 -12.08 7.81 -44.13
C ALA A 262 -13.28 7.06 -44.73
N ALA A 263 -13.89 6.12 -43.99
CA ALA A 263 -15.10 5.41 -44.42
C ALA A 263 -16.35 6.29 -44.61
N ARG A 264 -16.35 7.53 -44.08
CA ARG A 264 -17.40 8.53 -44.33
C ARG A 264 -17.08 9.41 -45.53
N GLU A 265 -15.81 9.68 -45.81
CA GLU A 265 -15.37 10.43 -47.01
C GLU A 265 -15.37 9.56 -48.28
N GLU A 266 -15.13 8.24 -48.15
CA GLU A 266 -15.00 7.30 -49.27
C GLU A 266 -16.33 6.97 -50.01
N GLN A 267 -17.40 7.74 -49.81
CA GLN A 267 -18.53 7.76 -50.75
C GLN A 267 -18.13 8.24 -52.17
N ARG A 268 -16.89 8.67 -52.39
CA ARG A 268 -16.41 9.20 -53.66
C ARG A 268 -15.17 8.53 -54.28
N GLU A 269 -14.28 7.90 -53.51
CA GLU A 269 -12.97 7.42 -54.01
C GLU A 269 -12.55 5.99 -53.57
N GLY A 270 -13.50 5.04 -53.56
CA GLY A 270 -13.25 3.66 -54.03
C GLY A 270 -12.42 2.66 -53.19
N LYS A 271 -13.04 2.11 -52.13
CA LYS A 271 -12.79 0.84 -51.39
C LYS A 271 -11.41 0.56 -50.80
N ALA A 272 -10.33 0.75 -51.56
CA ALA A 272 -9.00 0.28 -51.19
C ALA A 272 -8.34 1.13 -50.09
N ALA A 273 -8.76 2.38 -49.91
CA ALA A 273 -8.26 3.23 -48.83
C ALA A 273 -8.90 2.84 -47.49
N VAL A 274 -10.22 2.57 -47.48
CA VAL A 274 -10.94 2.05 -46.31
C VAL A 274 -10.43 0.66 -45.91
N GLU A 275 -10.22 -0.26 -46.85
CA GLU A 275 -9.67 -1.59 -46.55
C GLU A 275 -8.29 -1.49 -45.90
N LYS A 276 -7.41 -0.62 -46.43
CA LYS A 276 -6.08 -0.36 -45.85
C LYS A 276 -6.16 0.28 -44.46
N ALA A 277 -7.06 1.25 -44.24
CA ALA A 277 -7.23 1.92 -42.96
C ALA A 277 -7.77 0.97 -41.88
N MET A 278 -8.74 0.12 -42.23
CA MET A 278 -9.25 -0.94 -41.35
C MET A 278 -8.15 -1.96 -41.01
N ALA A 279 -7.33 -2.35 -41.98
CA ALA A 279 -6.19 -3.24 -41.77
C ALA A 279 -5.01 -2.60 -40.98
N GLU A 280 -4.98 -1.28 -40.81
CA GLU A 280 -4.04 -0.60 -39.89
C GLU A 280 -4.65 -0.47 -38.49
N ALA A 281 -5.93 -0.10 -38.38
CA ALA A 281 -6.64 -0.04 -37.10
C ALA A 281 -6.70 -1.42 -36.40
N ALA A 282 -6.87 -2.51 -37.15
CA ALA A 282 -6.83 -3.87 -36.62
C ALA A 282 -5.48 -4.24 -35.98
N ARG A 283 -4.35 -3.90 -36.62
CA ARG A 283 -3.01 -4.15 -36.09
C ARG A 283 -2.69 -3.26 -34.88
N ALA A 284 -3.07 -1.99 -34.92
CA ALA A 284 -2.93 -1.10 -33.78
C ALA A 284 -3.75 -1.56 -32.56
N LYS A 285 -4.88 -2.23 -32.79
CA LYS A 285 -5.66 -2.88 -31.73
C LYS A 285 -4.94 -4.11 -31.16
N GLU A 286 -4.42 -4.98 -32.02
CA GLU A 286 -3.65 -6.18 -31.60
C GLU A 286 -2.40 -5.82 -30.78
N GLU A 287 -1.66 -4.77 -31.20
CA GLU A 287 -0.52 -4.22 -30.48
C GLU A 287 -0.92 -3.66 -29.09
N ALA A 288 -2.05 -2.95 -29.01
CA ALA A 288 -2.57 -2.42 -27.74
C ALA A 288 -3.10 -3.52 -26.80
N GLU A 289 -3.77 -4.56 -27.32
CA GLU A 289 -4.23 -5.72 -26.54
C GLU A 289 -3.04 -6.53 -25.99
N LYS A 290 -1.97 -6.69 -26.78
CA LYS A 290 -0.71 -7.32 -26.33
C LYS A 290 -0.05 -6.53 -25.21
N GLN A 291 0.04 -5.20 -25.31
CA GLN A 291 0.64 -4.37 -24.27
C GLN A 291 -0.25 -4.23 -23.02
N LEU A 292 -1.58 -4.27 -23.16
CA LEU A 292 -2.49 -4.39 -22.01
C LEU A 292 -2.26 -5.71 -21.24
N ALA A 293 -2.02 -6.82 -21.93
CA ALA A 293 -1.70 -8.10 -21.30
C ALA A 293 -0.31 -8.09 -20.61
N GLU A 294 0.66 -7.37 -21.17
CA GLU A 294 1.99 -7.18 -20.56
C GLU A 294 1.90 -6.30 -19.30
N ALA A 295 1.17 -5.18 -19.35
CA ALA A 295 0.88 -4.33 -18.21
C ALA A 295 0.16 -5.08 -17.08
N ARG A 296 -0.83 -5.92 -17.42
CA ARG A 296 -1.54 -6.76 -16.44
C ARG A 296 -0.59 -7.75 -15.74
N ARG A 297 0.31 -8.40 -16.47
CA ARG A 297 1.34 -9.28 -15.88
C ARG A 297 2.27 -8.51 -14.95
N ALA A 298 2.72 -7.31 -15.35
CA ALA A 298 3.57 -6.46 -14.51
C ALA A 298 2.86 -6.03 -13.21
N GLN A 299 1.56 -5.74 -13.26
CA GLN A 299 0.73 -5.48 -12.06
C GLN A 299 0.58 -6.73 -11.17
N GLU A 300 0.26 -7.90 -11.75
CA GLU A 300 0.11 -9.15 -11.00
C GLU A 300 1.43 -9.63 -10.38
N GLU A 301 2.58 -9.28 -10.96
CA GLU A 301 3.91 -9.46 -10.35
C GLU A 301 4.17 -8.44 -9.24
N ALA A 302 3.92 -7.15 -9.48
CA ALA A 302 4.10 -6.11 -8.46
C ALA A 302 3.25 -6.38 -7.21
N HIS A 303 2.00 -6.82 -7.36
CA HIS A 303 1.14 -7.20 -6.23
C HIS A 303 1.76 -8.31 -5.38
N LYS A 304 2.29 -9.37 -6.00
CA LYS A 304 2.95 -10.49 -5.28
C LYS A 304 4.20 -10.01 -4.52
N LEU A 305 4.95 -9.06 -5.08
CA LEU A 305 6.15 -8.49 -4.46
C LEU A 305 5.80 -7.54 -3.30
N ILE A 306 4.73 -6.77 -3.41
CA ILE A 306 4.18 -5.94 -2.32
C ILE A 306 3.65 -6.83 -1.19
N GLU A 307 2.95 -7.92 -1.51
CA GLU A 307 2.42 -8.85 -0.50
C GLU A 307 3.54 -9.60 0.24
N ALA A 308 4.59 -10.04 -0.47
CA ALA A 308 5.78 -10.62 0.14
C ALA A 308 6.51 -9.62 1.05
N ASN A 309 6.76 -8.40 0.57
CA ASN A 309 7.33 -7.33 1.39
C ASN A 309 6.45 -7.05 2.62
N ARG A 310 5.13 -6.97 2.47
CA ARG A 310 4.19 -6.79 3.59
C ARG A 310 4.35 -7.88 4.66
N ARG A 311 4.46 -9.16 4.29
CA ARG A 311 4.72 -10.27 5.23
C ARG A 311 6.06 -10.10 5.95
N ILE A 312 7.10 -9.70 5.22
CA ILE A 312 8.44 -9.41 5.76
C ILE A 312 8.39 -8.21 6.74
N GLN A 313 7.61 -7.16 6.46
CA GLN A 313 7.39 -6.05 7.39
C GLN A 313 6.57 -6.47 8.62
N GLU A 314 5.45 -7.19 8.44
CA GLU A 314 4.56 -7.68 9.50
C GLU A 314 5.22 -8.71 10.44
N SER A 315 6.34 -9.31 10.03
CA SER A 315 7.20 -10.11 10.92
C SER A 315 7.98 -9.23 11.91
N ASP A 316 7.29 -8.74 12.94
CA ASP A 316 7.89 -8.11 14.13
C ASP A 316 7.96 -9.12 15.29
N VAL A 317 9.12 -9.24 15.94
CA VAL A 317 9.40 -10.33 16.89
C VAL A 317 9.76 -9.81 18.29
N GLN A 318 8.84 -9.06 18.89
CA GLN A 318 8.92 -8.68 20.31
C GLN A 318 8.27 -9.74 21.21
N GLY A 319 9.09 -10.64 21.75
CA GLY A 319 8.72 -11.47 22.89
C GLY A 319 8.60 -10.64 24.19
N PRO A 320 7.97 -11.17 25.26
CA PRO A 320 7.78 -10.43 26.51
C PRO A 320 9.08 -9.92 27.14
N SER A 321 9.04 -8.70 27.68
CA SER A 321 10.21 -7.94 28.16
C SER A 321 11.00 -8.60 29.31
N ILE A 322 10.48 -9.66 29.92
CA ILE A 322 11.09 -10.34 31.08
C ILE A 322 12.37 -11.13 30.73
N TYR A 323 12.56 -11.51 29.46
CA TYR A 323 13.69 -12.36 29.05
C TYR A 323 14.94 -11.60 28.59
N ALA A 324 14.93 -10.26 28.60
CA ALA A 324 16.04 -9.45 28.11
C ALA A 324 17.41 -9.72 28.81
N PRO A 325 17.49 -9.94 30.13
CA PRO A 325 18.78 -10.20 30.80
C PRO A 325 19.44 -11.50 30.35
N TYR A 326 18.66 -12.55 30.09
CA TYR A 326 19.18 -13.86 29.67
C TYR A 326 19.64 -13.85 28.21
N ARG A 327 18.99 -13.05 27.34
CA ARG A 327 19.46 -12.84 25.96
C ARG A 327 20.80 -12.10 25.89
N LEU A 328 21.04 -11.16 26.81
CA LEU A 328 22.37 -10.54 26.95
C LEU A 328 23.43 -11.58 27.29
N MET A 329 23.13 -12.55 28.16
CA MET A 329 24.09 -13.63 28.46
C MET A 329 24.35 -14.59 27.29
N VAL A 330 23.37 -14.81 26.41
CA VAL A 330 23.60 -15.51 25.12
C VAL A 330 24.58 -14.68 24.26
N GLN A 331 24.37 -13.36 24.16
CA GLN A 331 25.21 -12.45 23.38
C GLN A 331 26.63 -12.29 23.96
N ASP A 332 26.78 -12.39 25.29
CA ASP A 332 28.07 -12.41 25.99
C ASP A 332 28.76 -13.80 25.93
N GLY A 333 28.14 -14.81 25.31
CA GLY A 333 28.74 -16.13 25.05
C GLY A 333 28.73 -17.11 26.24
N HIS A 334 27.81 -16.95 27.20
CA HIS A 334 27.62 -17.93 28.27
C HIS A 334 27.04 -19.25 27.75
N SER A 335 27.31 -20.36 28.45
CA SER A 335 26.74 -21.66 28.05
C SER A 335 25.24 -21.73 28.34
N ASN A 336 24.52 -22.56 27.58
CA ASN A 336 23.08 -22.79 27.80
C ASN A 336 22.79 -23.31 29.22
N ASP A 337 23.70 -24.08 29.81
CA ASP A 337 23.58 -24.58 31.19
C ASP A 337 23.76 -23.46 32.23
N ASP A 338 24.71 -22.53 32.04
CA ASP A 338 24.86 -21.35 32.89
C ASP A 338 23.61 -20.46 32.84
N ILE A 339 23.04 -20.29 31.64
CA ILE A 339 21.85 -19.47 31.41
C ILE A 339 20.62 -20.15 32.02
N LYS A 340 20.40 -21.45 31.79
CA LYS A 340 19.34 -22.23 32.43
C LYS A 340 19.42 -22.14 33.96
N LYS A 341 20.60 -22.41 34.54
CA LYS A 341 20.82 -22.33 35.99
C LYS A 341 20.52 -20.95 36.54
N LYS A 342 20.89 -19.88 35.84
CA LYS A 342 20.58 -18.52 36.30
C LYS A 342 19.09 -18.20 36.21
N MET A 343 18.39 -18.69 35.18
CA MET A 343 16.94 -18.56 35.10
C MET A 343 16.22 -19.30 36.24
N GLU A 344 16.76 -20.45 36.68
CA GLU A 344 16.28 -21.17 37.88
C GLU A 344 16.57 -20.38 39.17
N GLU A 345 17.77 -19.77 39.30
CA GLU A 345 18.15 -18.91 40.43
C GLU A 345 17.32 -17.61 40.52
N ASP A 346 17.00 -17.00 39.38
CA ASP A 346 16.11 -15.82 39.25
C ASP A 346 14.61 -16.19 39.34
N GLY A 347 14.26 -17.48 39.51
CA GLY A 347 12.92 -17.96 39.82
C GLY A 347 11.98 -18.14 38.62
N VAL A 348 12.51 -18.30 37.41
CA VAL A 348 11.74 -18.72 36.22
C VAL A 348 11.40 -20.21 36.33
N ASP A 349 10.18 -20.58 35.94
CA ASP A 349 9.73 -21.98 35.95
C ASP A 349 10.30 -22.78 34.76
N GLU A 350 10.36 -24.10 34.89
CA GLU A 350 10.95 -24.96 33.84
C GLU A 350 10.23 -24.84 32.48
N MET A 351 8.92 -24.53 32.49
CA MET A 351 8.17 -24.20 31.28
C MET A 351 8.60 -22.85 30.68
N GLY A 352 8.82 -21.82 31.48
CA GLY A 352 9.33 -20.52 31.04
C GLY A 352 10.77 -20.55 30.54
N ILE A 353 11.59 -21.48 31.06
CA ILE A 353 12.95 -21.77 30.58
C ILE A 353 12.90 -22.50 29.23
N GLN A 354 12.08 -23.55 29.11
CA GLN A 354 11.91 -24.27 27.84
C GLN A 354 11.40 -23.33 26.74
N ALA A 355 10.37 -22.53 27.03
CA ALA A 355 9.82 -21.54 26.10
C ALA A 355 10.83 -20.42 25.71
N PHE A 356 11.86 -20.17 26.50
CA PHE A 356 12.94 -19.25 26.16
C PHE A 356 13.89 -19.85 25.12
N PHE A 357 14.35 -21.09 25.31
CA PHE A 357 15.25 -21.77 24.37
C PHE A 357 14.52 -22.20 23.08
N ASP A 358 13.30 -22.73 23.18
CA ASP A 358 12.41 -22.94 22.01
C ASP A 358 12.17 -21.62 21.27
N GLY A 359 12.03 -20.53 22.03
CA GLY A 359 11.96 -19.17 21.53
C GLY A 359 13.17 -18.84 20.64
N ILE A 360 14.40 -18.99 21.16
CA ILE A 360 15.66 -18.73 20.46
C ILE A 360 15.77 -19.54 19.17
N ASN A 361 15.57 -20.86 19.23
CA ASN A 361 15.62 -21.73 18.04
C ASN A 361 14.61 -21.27 16.95
N SER A 362 13.45 -20.76 17.39
CA SER A 362 12.43 -20.20 16.49
C SER A 362 12.76 -18.81 15.93
N TYR A 363 13.82 -18.12 16.37
CA TYR A 363 14.35 -16.93 15.67
C TYR A 363 15.20 -17.36 14.47
N ASP A 364 16.12 -18.32 14.65
CA ASP A 364 17.02 -18.80 13.57
C ASP A 364 16.23 -19.37 12.39
N GLU A 365 15.18 -20.16 12.65
CA GLU A 365 14.30 -20.68 11.60
C GLU A 365 13.55 -19.56 10.86
N LYS A 366 13.11 -18.52 11.57
CA LYS A 366 12.42 -17.36 10.96
C LYS A 366 13.38 -16.49 10.15
N ILE A 367 14.59 -16.25 10.65
CA ILE A 367 15.64 -15.51 9.92
C ILE A 367 16.01 -16.28 8.66
N ARG A 368 16.22 -17.61 8.75
CA ARG A 368 16.52 -18.47 7.60
C ARG A 368 15.37 -18.51 6.58
N ALA A 369 14.12 -18.52 7.03
CA ALA A 369 12.95 -18.44 6.15
C ALA A 369 12.83 -17.09 5.43
N LEU A 370 13.02 -15.97 6.15
CA LEU A 370 13.01 -14.61 5.58
C LEU A 370 14.19 -14.38 4.62
N GLN A 371 15.38 -14.90 4.94
CA GLN A 371 16.54 -14.92 4.04
C GLN A 371 16.23 -15.71 2.77
N ALA A 372 15.58 -16.88 2.85
CA ALA A 372 15.16 -17.68 1.71
C ALA A 372 14.10 -16.97 0.84
N GLU A 373 13.17 -16.22 1.46
CA GLU A 373 12.19 -15.40 0.74
C GLU A 373 12.87 -14.23 0.00
N VAL A 374 13.83 -13.53 0.63
CA VAL A 374 14.63 -12.48 -0.03
C VAL A 374 15.56 -13.05 -1.12
N GLU A 375 16.11 -14.26 -0.96
CA GLU A 375 16.81 -14.99 -2.02
C GLU A 375 15.90 -15.20 -3.25
N LYS A 376 14.63 -15.57 -3.04
CA LYS A 376 13.64 -15.74 -4.10
C LYS A 376 13.32 -14.42 -4.83
N LEU A 377 13.26 -13.30 -4.10
CA LEU A 377 13.14 -11.94 -4.66
C LEU A 377 14.40 -11.55 -5.47
N LYS A 378 15.61 -11.88 -4.99
CA LYS A 378 16.88 -11.64 -5.70
C LYS A 378 17.00 -12.46 -6.99
N ARG A 379 16.53 -13.71 -6.98
CA ARG A 379 16.52 -14.58 -8.18
C ARG A 379 15.60 -14.03 -9.28
N SER A 380 14.42 -13.51 -8.94
CA SER A 380 13.53 -12.86 -9.92
C SER A 380 14.12 -11.57 -10.50
N ARG A 381 14.84 -10.78 -9.70
CA ARG A 381 15.62 -9.61 -10.16
C ARG A 381 16.74 -10.00 -11.15
N SER A 382 17.45 -11.11 -10.90
CA SER A 382 18.54 -11.59 -11.76
C SER A 382 18.08 -12.05 -13.15
N VAL A 383 16.86 -12.58 -13.28
CA VAL A 383 16.27 -12.95 -14.58
C VAL A 383 15.98 -11.70 -15.42
N ARG A 384 15.34 -10.67 -14.83
CA ARG A 384 14.99 -9.43 -15.56
C ARG A 384 16.20 -8.74 -16.20
N GLN A 385 17.36 -8.70 -15.52
CA GLN A 385 18.60 -8.13 -16.09
C GLN A 385 19.19 -8.91 -17.28
N LYS A 386 18.62 -10.05 -17.68
CA LYS A 386 19.07 -10.85 -18.84
C LYS A 386 18.08 -10.92 -19.99
N GLU A 387 16.88 -10.37 -19.85
CA GLU A 387 15.81 -10.46 -20.85
C GLU A 387 15.24 -9.07 -21.22
N GLU A 388 16.10 -8.04 -21.33
CA GLU A 388 15.83 -6.87 -22.17
C GLU A 388 16.18 -7.19 -23.64
N PRO A 389 15.19 -7.37 -24.56
CA PRO A 389 15.48 -7.59 -25.96
C PRO A 389 15.85 -6.27 -26.64
N LYS A 390 17.07 -6.16 -27.18
CA LYS A 390 17.41 -5.08 -28.11
C LYS A 390 16.52 -5.21 -29.35
N ALA A 391 15.71 -4.19 -29.62
CA ALA A 391 14.62 -4.23 -30.59
C ALA A 391 15.07 -4.14 -32.07
N GLN A 392 16.07 -4.94 -32.46
CA GLN A 392 16.71 -4.85 -33.78
C GLN A 392 16.95 -6.21 -34.49
N ASP A 393 16.73 -7.35 -33.82
CA ASP A 393 16.97 -8.70 -34.39
C ASP A 393 15.71 -9.44 -34.89
N MET A 394 14.48 -8.95 -34.65
CA MET A 394 13.23 -9.64 -35.06
C MET A 394 12.86 -9.46 -36.55
N LEU A 395 13.84 -9.51 -37.46
CA LEU A 395 13.57 -9.41 -38.91
C LEU A 395 14.60 -10.13 -39.80
N ALA A 396 15.08 -11.31 -39.37
CA ALA A 396 15.89 -12.19 -40.22
C ALA A 396 15.57 -13.69 -40.05
N ASN A 397 15.10 -14.28 -41.16
CA ASN A 397 15.15 -15.70 -41.55
C ASN A 397 14.37 -16.76 -40.73
N LEU A 398 13.68 -17.62 -41.49
CA LEU A 398 13.27 -18.95 -41.03
C LEU A 398 14.52 -19.85 -40.95
N ASP A 399 14.63 -20.68 -39.91
CA ASP A 399 15.14 -22.05 -40.07
C ASP A 399 14.73 -22.96 -38.89
N ILE A 400 13.94 -23.99 -39.17
CA ILE A 400 13.37 -24.89 -38.16
C ILE A 400 14.35 -26.04 -37.87
N SER A 401 15.13 -25.91 -36.81
CA SER A 401 15.82 -27.04 -36.14
C SER A 401 16.43 -26.63 -34.79
N SER A 402 17.01 -25.43 -34.71
CA SER A 402 17.80 -24.99 -33.55
C SER A 402 16.97 -24.86 -32.26
N ASP A 403 15.75 -24.31 -32.36
CA ASP A 403 15.03 -23.84 -31.17
C ASP A 403 14.30 -24.95 -30.40
N GLN A 404 13.85 -26.03 -31.05
CA GLN A 404 13.35 -27.21 -30.33
C GLN A 404 14.42 -27.80 -29.41
N VAL A 405 15.69 -27.84 -29.85
CA VAL A 405 16.81 -28.32 -29.03
C VAL A 405 17.13 -27.35 -27.88
N LYS A 406 17.02 -26.04 -28.09
CA LYS A 406 17.14 -25.04 -27.01
C LYS A 406 16.01 -25.14 -26.00
N LEU A 407 14.78 -25.39 -26.46
CA LEU A 407 13.57 -25.47 -25.64
C LEU A 407 13.58 -26.76 -24.80
N LEU A 408 13.92 -27.92 -25.39
CA LEU A 408 14.20 -29.16 -24.66
C LEU A 408 15.32 -28.98 -23.62
N ARG A 409 16.41 -28.28 -23.94
CA ARG A 409 17.49 -27.96 -22.98
C ARG A 409 17.09 -26.94 -21.90
N ARG A 410 16.04 -26.13 -22.11
CA ARG A 410 15.43 -25.28 -21.08
C ARG A 410 14.50 -26.10 -20.18
N LEU A 411 13.68 -26.97 -20.75
CA LEU A 411 12.80 -27.90 -20.01
C LEU A 411 13.62 -28.84 -19.11
N LEU A 412 14.62 -29.56 -19.62
CA LEU A 412 15.52 -30.41 -18.84
C LEU A 412 16.28 -29.67 -17.73
N LYS A 413 16.51 -28.36 -17.88
CA LYS A 413 17.10 -27.53 -16.82
C LYS A 413 16.09 -27.15 -15.75
N LEU A 414 14.86 -26.79 -16.14
CA LEU A 414 13.75 -26.52 -15.21
C LEU A 414 13.38 -27.79 -14.42
N GLU A 415 13.23 -28.93 -15.10
CA GLU A 415 13.02 -30.24 -14.49
C GLU A 415 14.08 -30.53 -13.42
N LYS A 416 15.37 -30.43 -13.79
CA LYS A 416 16.47 -30.67 -12.86
C LYS A 416 16.53 -29.67 -11.70
N GLN A 417 16.12 -28.42 -11.92
CA GLN A 417 16.02 -27.40 -10.87
C GLN A 417 14.84 -27.62 -9.93
N LEU A 418 13.71 -28.13 -10.43
CA LEU A 418 12.54 -28.49 -9.62
C LEU A 418 12.82 -29.73 -8.76
N GLN A 419 13.41 -30.77 -9.35
CA GLN A 419 13.91 -31.95 -8.61
C GLN A 419 14.92 -31.55 -7.51
N GLN A 420 15.83 -30.61 -7.80
CA GLN A 420 16.76 -30.06 -6.80
C GLN A 420 16.11 -29.16 -5.74
N ALA A 421 14.89 -28.68 -5.98
CA ALA A 421 14.09 -27.91 -5.01
C ALA A 421 13.17 -28.79 -4.14
N GLY A 422 13.28 -30.12 -4.24
CA GLY A 422 12.38 -31.06 -3.56
C GLY A 422 10.98 -31.13 -4.17
N ILE A 423 10.72 -30.41 -5.27
CA ILE A 423 9.46 -30.49 -6.01
C ILE A 423 9.57 -31.71 -6.92
N ALA A 424 8.82 -32.76 -6.61
CA ALA A 424 8.67 -33.90 -7.50
C ALA A 424 8.09 -33.42 -8.83
N VAL A 425 8.94 -33.31 -9.85
CA VAL A 425 8.47 -33.13 -11.22
C VAL A 425 7.69 -34.37 -11.56
N ALA A 426 6.38 -34.22 -11.77
CA ALA A 426 5.55 -35.29 -12.28
C ALA A 426 6.15 -35.75 -13.61
N ALA A 427 6.71 -36.97 -13.61
CA ALA A 427 6.98 -37.64 -14.86
C ALA A 427 5.63 -37.84 -15.58
N ASP A 428 5.64 -37.70 -16.90
CA ASP A 428 4.48 -37.92 -17.76
C ASP A 428 4.14 -39.41 -17.79
N ILE A 429 3.45 -39.87 -16.75
CA ILE A 429 3.06 -41.26 -16.50
C ILE A 429 1.61 -41.40 -16.95
N PRO A 430 1.31 -42.23 -17.96
CA PRO A 430 -0.05 -42.44 -18.43
C PRO A 430 -1.01 -42.82 -17.29
N TYR A 431 -2.26 -42.31 -17.36
CA TYR A 431 -3.29 -42.54 -16.34
C TYR A 431 -3.44 -44.02 -15.95
N GLU A 432 -3.41 -44.94 -16.92
CA GLU A 432 -3.51 -46.39 -16.68
C GLU A 432 -2.31 -46.94 -15.88
N GLU A 433 -1.09 -46.49 -16.18
CA GLU A 433 0.12 -46.91 -15.47
C GLU A 433 0.18 -46.31 -14.05
N ALA A 434 -0.19 -45.04 -13.90
CA ALA A 434 -0.30 -44.39 -12.60
C ALA A 434 -1.35 -45.08 -11.71
N MET A 435 -2.54 -45.36 -12.26
CA MET A 435 -3.62 -46.06 -11.56
C MET A 435 -3.21 -47.50 -11.18
N ALA A 436 -2.57 -48.24 -12.08
CA ALA A 436 -2.08 -49.59 -11.80
C ALA A 436 -1.03 -49.57 -10.68
N LYS A 437 -0.08 -48.63 -10.70
CA LYS A 437 0.93 -48.48 -9.63
C LYS A 437 0.34 -48.03 -8.31
N VAL A 438 -0.63 -47.12 -8.31
CA VAL A 438 -1.43 -46.74 -7.12
C VAL A 438 -2.12 -47.96 -6.49
N GLN A 439 -2.70 -48.87 -7.29
CA GLN A 439 -3.33 -50.09 -6.78
C GLN A 439 -2.30 -51.11 -6.26
N GLU A 440 -1.19 -51.31 -6.96
CA GLU A 440 -0.09 -52.20 -6.56
C GLU A 440 0.54 -51.76 -5.24
N ILE A 441 0.86 -50.46 -5.12
CA ILE A 441 1.43 -49.85 -3.92
C ILE A 441 0.42 -49.87 -2.77
N SER A 442 -0.85 -49.52 -3.00
CA SER A 442 -1.89 -49.57 -1.98
C SER A 442 -2.07 -50.98 -1.41
N LYS A 443 -2.09 -52.01 -2.28
CA LYS A 443 -2.12 -53.41 -1.85
C LYS A 443 -0.87 -53.78 -1.05
N ARG A 444 0.32 -53.40 -1.48
CA ARG A 444 1.58 -53.73 -0.78
C ARG A 444 1.69 -53.02 0.57
N MET A 445 1.25 -51.76 0.66
CA MET A 445 1.09 -51.02 1.91
C MET A 445 0.12 -51.72 2.86
N GLN A 446 -0.96 -52.30 2.35
CA GLN A 446 -1.93 -53.08 3.15
C GLN A 446 -1.38 -54.45 3.60
N GLU A 447 -0.53 -55.10 2.78
CA GLU A 447 0.19 -56.34 3.15
C GLU A 447 1.23 -56.10 4.26
N ILE A 448 1.88 -54.93 4.27
CA ILE A 448 2.83 -54.53 5.33
C ILE A 448 2.06 -54.02 6.56
N GLY A 449 1.01 -53.23 6.37
CA GLY A 449 0.03 -52.84 7.39
C GLY A 449 0.23 -51.46 8.00
N SER A 450 1.46 -51.04 8.34
CA SER A 450 1.76 -49.69 8.85
C SER A 450 3.26 -49.34 8.80
N ALA A 451 3.59 -48.06 8.97
CA ALA A 451 4.97 -47.60 9.14
C ALA A 451 5.67 -48.17 10.38
N ASP A 452 4.90 -48.58 11.41
CA ASP A 452 5.42 -49.01 12.71
C ASP A 452 5.52 -50.54 12.88
N VAL A 453 5.48 -51.30 11.78
CA VAL A 453 5.55 -52.77 11.77
C VAL A 453 6.57 -53.35 12.74
N THR A 454 6.11 -54.38 13.46
CA THR A 454 6.85 -55.20 14.41
C THR A 454 7.00 -56.61 13.84
N HIS A 455 8.24 -57.09 13.76
CA HIS A 455 8.55 -58.42 13.23
C HIS A 455 9.53 -59.13 14.18
N PRO A 456 9.45 -60.46 14.41
CA PRO A 456 10.32 -61.15 15.36
C PRO A 456 11.81 -61.09 15.04
N ASP A 457 12.16 -60.93 13.76
CA ASP A 457 13.53 -60.66 13.30
C ASP A 457 13.73 -59.13 13.08
N PRO A 458 14.64 -58.47 13.81
CA PRO A 458 14.93 -57.04 13.67
C PRO A 458 15.44 -56.61 12.29
N THR A 459 16.10 -57.51 11.56
CA THR A 459 16.64 -57.20 10.21
C THR A 459 15.49 -57.09 9.20
N ILE A 460 14.55 -58.02 9.25
CA ILE A 460 13.32 -57.99 8.44
C ILE A 460 12.41 -56.83 8.90
N GLN A 461 12.35 -56.54 10.20
CA GLN A 461 11.61 -55.36 10.70
C GLN A 461 12.15 -54.05 10.08
N LYS A 462 13.47 -53.88 10.03
CA LYS A 462 14.10 -52.72 9.38
C LYS A 462 13.81 -52.69 7.88
N GLN A 463 13.89 -53.82 7.19
CA GLN A 463 13.60 -53.91 5.75
C GLN A 463 12.14 -53.53 5.43
N LEU A 464 11.16 -54.03 6.20
CA LEU A 464 9.74 -53.70 6.00
C LEU A 464 9.44 -52.22 6.26
N ARG A 465 10.13 -51.58 7.20
CA ARG A 465 10.03 -50.13 7.45
C ARG A 465 10.66 -49.30 6.33
N GLU A 466 11.82 -49.72 5.81
CA GLU A 466 12.43 -49.10 4.61
C GLU A 466 11.60 -49.33 3.33
N GLU A 467 10.92 -50.46 3.21
CA GLU A 467 9.99 -50.77 2.12
C GLU A 467 8.75 -49.86 2.19
N TYR A 468 8.09 -49.78 3.37
CA TYR A 468 6.93 -48.92 3.59
C TYR A 468 7.22 -47.45 3.29
N TYR A 469 8.36 -46.92 3.76
CA TYR A 469 8.74 -45.52 3.51
C TYR A 469 8.98 -45.21 2.02
N ARG A 470 9.53 -46.17 1.25
CA ARG A 470 9.64 -46.01 -0.22
C ARG A 470 8.29 -46.09 -0.91
N LEU A 471 7.43 -47.03 -0.48
CA LEU A 471 6.07 -47.16 -0.99
C LEU A 471 5.26 -45.90 -0.72
N GLU A 472 5.44 -45.24 0.42
CA GLU A 472 4.83 -43.94 0.74
C GLU A 472 5.29 -42.82 -0.22
N GLN A 473 6.60 -42.71 -0.49
CA GLN A 473 7.15 -41.75 -1.47
C GLN A 473 6.69 -42.02 -2.91
N ASP A 474 6.71 -43.28 -3.36
CA ASP A 474 6.20 -43.63 -4.69
C ASP A 474 4.66 -43.43 -4.75
N MET A 475 3.92 -43.68 -3.67
CA MET A 475 2.47 -43.41 -3.61
C MET A 475 2.16 -41.92 -3.78
N GLU A 476 2.89 -41.04 -3.10
CA GLU A 476 2.75 -39.58 -3.27
C GLU A 476 3.04 -39.16 -4.72
N LYS A 477 4.12 -39.70 -5.31
CA LYS A 477 4.51 -39.45 -6.70
C LYS A 477 3.48 -39.93 -7.72
N TYR A 478 3.00 -41.17 -7.63
CA TYR A 478 2.00 -41.70 -8.58
C TYR A 478 0.61 -41.06 -8.36
N ASN A 479 0.20 -40.75 -7.14
CA ASN A 479 -1.01 -39.96 -6.88
C ASN A 479 -0.89 -38.54 -7.47
N THR A 480 0.26 -37.88 -7.32
CA THR A 480 0.48 -36.54 -7.86
C THR A 480 0.45 -36.55 -9.39
N ALA A 481 1.05 -37.56 -10.03
CA ALA A 481 0.93 -37.76 -11.48
C ALA A 481 -0.54 -37.99 -11.90
N LEU A 482 -1.25 -38.92 -11.23
CA LEU A 482 -2.66 -39.21 -11.49
C LEU A 482 -3.54 -37.96 -11.41
N MET A 483 -3.40 -37.16 -10.35
CA MET A 483 -4.17 -35.92 -10.14
C MET A 483 -3.91 -34.82 -11.18
N LEU A 484 -2.85 -34.93 -11.97
CA LEU A 484 -2.50 -33.98 -13.04
C LEU A 484 -2.98 -34.45 -14.44
N THR A 485 -3.59 -35.63 -14.55
CA THR A 485 -4.15 -36.14 -15.82
C THR A 485 -5.55 -35.58 -16.11
N ASP A 486 -5.83 -35.29 -17.38
CA ASP A 486 -7.16 -34.88 -17.84
C ASP A 486 -8.19 -36.01 -17.65
N GLU A 487 -7.77 -37.28 -17.75
CA GLU A 487 -8.59 -38.46 -17.48
C GLU A 487 -9.09 -38.49 -16.03
N TYR A 488 -8.23 -38.23 -15.04
CA TYR A 488 -8.64 -38.16 -13.64
C TYR A 488 -9.59 -36.99 -13.39
N ALA A 489 -9.32 -35.82 -13.97
CA ALA A 489 -10.22 -34.66 -13.89
C ALA A 489 -11.59 -34.95 -14.52
N ALA A 490 -11.63 -35.67 -15.64
CA ALA A 490 -12.88 -36.12 -16.27
C ALA A 490 -13.60 -37.19 -15.44
N GLU A 491 -12.88 -38.07 -14.75
CA GLU A 491 -13.46 -39.11 -13.90
C GLU A 491 -14.06 -38.54 -12.61
N GLU A 492 -13.37 -37.62 -11.94
CA GLU A 492 -13.92 -36.87 -10.80
C GLU A 492 -15.13 -36.01 -11.23
N ALA A 493 -15.08 -35.40 -12.42
CA ALA A 493 -16.24 -34.73 -12.99
C ALA A 493 -17.39 -35.68 -13.40
N ARG A 494 -17.14 -36.98 -13.56
CA ARG A 494 -18.18 -38.01 -13.75
C ARG A 494 -18.77 -38.41 -12.40
N LYS A 495 -17.94 -38.80 -11.42
CA LYS A 495 -18.32 -39.11 -10.03
C LYS A 495 -19.09 -37.98 -9.36
N GLU A 496 -18.71 -36.72 -9.61
CA GLU A 496 -19.46 -35.57 -9.10
C GLU A 496 -20.85 -35.46 -9.72
N ARG A 497 -21.02 -35.69 -11.03
CA ARG A 497 -22.35 -35.69 -11.66
C ARG A 497 -23.21 -36.85 -11.18
N GLU A 498 -22.65 -38.06 -11.13
CA GLU A 498 -23.30 -39.26 -10.57
C GLU A 498 -23.82 -38.97 -9.15
N TRP A 499 -23.00 -38.37 -8.27
CA TRP A 499 -23.40 -37.99 -6.91
C TRP A 499 -24.47 -36.88 -6.86
N GLU A 500 -24.39 -35.88 -7.74
CA GLU A 500 -25.41 -34.82 -7.84
C GLU A 500 -26.76 -35.39 -8.29
N GLU A 501 -26.76 -36.30 -9.26
CA GLU A 501 -27.95 -36.98 -9.78
C GLU A 501 -28.59 -37.90 -8.71
N GLU A 502 -27.80 -38.72 -8.02
CA GLU A 502 -28.27 -39.54 -6.88
C GLU A 502 -28.96 -38.71 -5.79
N ASN A 503 -28.47 -37.49 -5.54
CA ASN A 503 -28.96 -36.63 -4.47
C ASN A 503 -30.02 -35.61 -4.92
N TYR A 504 -30.19 -35.39 -6.23
CA TYR A 504 -31.04 -34.34 -6.81
C TYR A 504 -32.46 -34.35 -6.24
N ASP A 505 -33.05 -35.54 -6.19
CA ASP A 505 -34.45 -35.73 -5.83
C ASP A 505 -34.71 -35.42 -4.34
N GLU A 506 -33.80 -35.78 -3.44
CA GLU A 506 -33.85 -35.37 -2.03
C GLU A 506 -33.53 -33.89 -1.85
N ASN A 507 -32.62 -33.36 -2.66
CA ASN A 507 -32.22 -31.96 -2.61
C ASN A 507 -33.39 -31.02 -2.99
N VAL A 508 -34.13 -31.35 -4.06
CA VAL A 508 -35.33 -30.63 -4.48
C VAL A 508 -36.46 -30.74 -3.45
N LYS A 509 -36.66 -31.92 -2.84
CA LYS A 509 -37.64 -32.11 -1.74
C LYS A 509 -37.31 -31.22 -0.55
N ALA A 510 -36.04 -31.16 -0.14
CA ALA A 510 -35.57 -30.31 0.95
C ALA A 510 -35.75 -28.81 0.69
N LEU A 511 -35.44 -28.34 -0.52
CA LEU A 511 -35.65 -26.94 -0.93
C LEU A 511 -37.13 -26.54 -0.86
N LYS A 512 -38.02 -27.39 -1.40
CA LYS A 512 -39.48 -27.17 -1.35
C LYS A 512 -40.02 -27.16 0.08
N ALA A 513 -39.58 -28.09 0.93
CA ALA A 513 -39.99 -28.16 2.33
C ALA A 513 -39.65 -26.87 3.11
N ILE A 514 -38.42 -26.38 2.97
CA ILE A 514 -38.00 -25.12 3.62
C ILE A 514 -38.75 -23.92 3.04
N ARG A 515 -38.91 -23.83 1.71
CA ARG A 515 -39.66 -22.72 1.08
C ARG A 515 -41.14 -22.67 1.52
N ARG A 516 -41.83 -23.82 1.65
CA ARG A 516 -43.23 -23.87 2.14
C ARG A 516 -43.42 -23.36 3.57
N MET A 517 -42.34 -23.29 4.37
CA MET A 517 -42.33 -22.72 5.72
C MET A 517 -41.71 -21.31 5.80
N MET A 518 -41.07 -20.82 4.74
CA MET A 518 -40.31 -19.57 4.77
C MET A 518 -41.03 -18.43 4.02
N PRO A 519 -41.43 -17.33 4.72
CA PRO A 519 -41.94 -16.12 4.08
C PRO A 519 -40.98 -15.58 3.02
N VAL A 520 -41.51 -14.97 1.96
CA VAL A 520 -40.68 -14.40 0.88
C VAL A 520 -39.85 -13.23 1.41
N ASP A 521 -40.45 -12.37 2.22
CA ASP A 521 -39.84 -11.20 2.86
C ASP A 521 -39.10 -11.52 4.17
N VAL A 522 -38.78 -12.79 4.45
CA VAL A 522 -38.20 -13.27 5.72
C VAL A 522 -37.09 -12.36 6.27
N LYS A 523 -36.20 -11.84 5.41
CA LYS A 523 -35.09 -10.93 5.77
C LYS A 523 -35.54 -9.61 6.41
N LYS A 524 -36.70 -9.07 5.97
CA LYS A 524 -37.27 -7.79 6.44
C LYS A 524 -38.02 -7.94 7.79
N MET A 525 -38.45 -9.14 8.16
CA MET A 525 -39.15 -9.46 9.43
C MET A 525 -38.17 -9.69 10.61
N SER A 526 -38.64 -9.68 11.87
CA SER A 526 -37.87 -10.08 13.07
C SER A 526 -38.18 -11.50 13.59
N GLU A 527 -37.41 -12.03 14.58
CA GLU A 527 -37.73 -13.31 15.27
C GLU A 527 -39.14 -13.26 15.91
N ALA A 528 -39.64 -12.07 16.30
CA ALA A 528 -40.97 -11.88 16.86
C ALA A 528 -42.06 -11.83 15.79
N ASP A 529 -41.88 -11.05 14.72
CA ASP A 529 -42.87 -10.91 13.65
C ASP A 529 -43.13 -12.25 12.97
N LEU A 530 -42.07 -13.04 12.74
CA LEU A 530 -42.18 -14.41 12.22
C LEU A 530 -43.03 -15.33 13.10
N GLN A 531 -43.05 -15.13 14.43
CA GLN A 531 -43.86 -15.92 15.38
C GLN A 531 -45.29 -15.43 15.51
N THR A 532 -45.56 -14.12 15.31
CA THR A 532 -46.90 -13.52 15.46
C THR A 532 -47.66 -13.37 14.15
N SER A 533 -46.96 -13.32 13.01
CA SER A 533 -47.58 -13.28 11.69
C SER A 533 -48.36 -14.56 11.40
N LYS A 534 -49.50 -14.43 10.73
CA LYS A 534 -50.23 -15.56 10.17
C LYS A 534 -49.68 -15.87 8.78
N SER A 535 -49.34 -17.12 8.53
CA SER A 535 -49.01 -17.62 7.20
C SER A 535 -50.25 -17.62 6.28
N PRO A 536 -50.10 -17.86 4.97
CA PRO A 536 -51.22 -18.00 4.05
C PRO A 536 -52.25 -19.07 4.45
N THR A 537 -51.86 -20.12 5.19
CA THR A 537 -52.80 -21.11 5.78
C THR A 537 -53.41 -20.69 7.12
N GLY A 538 -53.17 -19.47 7.59
CA GLY A 538 -53.67 -18.93 8.86
C GLY A 538 -52.94 -19.40 10.13
N LYS A 539 -51.94 -20.28 9.98
CA LYS A 539 -51.10 -20.81 11.06
C LYS A 539 -49.96 -19.84 11.41
N THR A 540 -49.32 -20.01 12.57
CA THR A 540 -48.11 -19.27 12.97
C THR A 540 -46.86 -20.14 12.81
N LEU A 541 -45.71 -19.54 12.46
CA LEU A 541 -44.45 -20.28 12.31
C LEU A 541 -43.98 -20.86 13.66
N PRO A 542 -43.52 -22.13 13.74
CA PRO A 542 -42.96 -22.68 14.96
C PRO A 542 -41.77 -21.86 15.49
N ARG A 543 -41.67 -21.72 16.82
CA ARG A 543 -40.70 -20.84 17.49
C ARG A 543 -39.23 -21.22 17.20
N ASP A 544 -38.96 -22.50 17.05
CA ASP A 544 -37.66 -23.04 16.66
C ASP A 544 -37.33 -22.73 15.19
N VAL A 545 -38.27 -22.91 14.26
CA VAL A 545 -38.12 -22.54 12.84
C VAL A 545 -37.90 -21.02 12.67
N ALA A 546 -38.75 -20.20 13.28
CA ALA A 546 -38.64 -18.73 13.25
C ALA A 546 -37.28 -18.24 13.77
N ARG A 547 -36.84 -18.83 14.89
CA ARG A 547 -35.51 -18.61 15.45
C ARG A 547 -34.39 -19.07 14.52
N LYS A 548 -34.56 -20.21 13.87
CA LYS A 548 -33.55 -20.83 13.01
C LYS A 548 -33.24 -19.96 11.80
N PHE A 549 -34.27 -19.52 11.08
CA PHE A 549 -34.11 -18.59 9.94
C PHE A 549 -33.35 -17.31 10.33
N LYS A 550 -33.59 -16.77 11.53
CA LYS A 550 -32.93 -15.53 12.00
C LYS A 550 -31.58 -15.69 12.69
N ARG A 551 -31.25 -16.86 13.25
CA ARG A 551 -29.94 -17.12 13.88
C ARG A 551 -28.95 -17.84 12.96
N THR A 552 -29.40 -18.28 11.79
CA THR A 552 -28.62 -18.92 10.73
C THR A 552 -28.94 -18.19 9.42
N ASN A 553 -28.50 -16.93 9.33
CA ASN A 553 -28.83 -15.97 8.27
C ASN A 553 -28.49 -16.42 6.84
N VAL A 554 -27.60 -17.41 6.66
CA VAL A 554 -27.36 -18.05 5.35
C VAL A 554 -28.65 -18.64 4.75
N LEU A 555 -29.62 -19.06 5.58
CA LEU A 555 -30.92 -19.56 5.12
C LEU A 555 -31.78 -18.49 4.45
N GLU A 556 -31.56 -17.20 4.74
CA GLU A 556 -32.28 -16.11 4.07
C GLU A 556 -31.92 -16.01 2.57
N LEU A 557 -30.80 -16.62 2.13
CA LEU A 557 -30.45 -16.72 0.70
C LEU A 557 -31.51 -17.47 -0.11
N ILE A 558 -32.21 -18.45 0.48
CA ILE A 558 -33.25 -19.28 -0.18
C ILE A 558 -34.43 -18.45 -0.71
N ARG A 559 -34.56 -17.19 -0.25
CA ARG A 559 -35.54 -16.19 -0.69
C ARG A 559 -34.94 -14.94 -1.34
N MET A 560 -33.63 -14.93 -1.58
CA MET A 560 -32.97 -13.94 -2.44
C MET A 560 -32.84 -14.49 -3.86
N ASP A 561 -33.04 -13.64 -4.85
CA ASP A 561 -32.84 -13.98 -6.26
C ASP A 561 -31.35 -14.35 -6.50
N PRO A 562 -31.03 -15.51 -7.09
CA PRO A 562 -29.68 -15.83 -7.54
C PRO A 562 -29.01 -14.70 -8.34
N ALA A 563 -29.76 -13.99 -9.19
CA ALA A 563 -29.24 -12.86 -9.95
C ALA A 563 -28.77 -11.70 -9.05
N ASP A 564 -29.26 -11.55 -7.82
CA ASP A 564 -28.75 -10.59 -6.83
C ASP A 564 -27.66 -11.19 -5.93
N ILE A 565 -27.73 -12.50 -5.66
CA ILE A 565 -26.63 -13.23 -5.00
C ILE A 565 -25.34 -13.10 -5.83
N ALA A 566 -25.44 -13.04 -7.17
CA ALA A 566 -24.32 -12.80 -8.08
C ALA A 566 -23.68 -11.42 -7.85
N LYS A 567 -24.50 -10.39 -7.68
CA LYS A 567 -24.10 -8.98 -7.54
C LYS A 567 -23.50 -8.68 -6.16
N ASN A 568 -23.76 -9.51 -5.14
CA ASN A 568 -23.22 -9.32 -3.80
C ASN A 568 -21.68 -9.34 -3.79
N HIS A 569 -21.11 -8.55 -2.87
CA HIS A 569 -19.68 -8.59 -2.55
C HIS A 569 -19.33 -9.90 -1.80
N PRO A 570 -18.15 -10.53 -2.01
CA PRO A 570 -17.81 -11.83 -1.41
C PRO A 570 -17.91 -11.83 0.12
N SER A 571 -17.47 -10.76 0.77
CA SER A 571 -17.57 -10.61 2.22
C SER A 571 -19.02 -10.63 2.76
N LEU A 572 -20.04 -10.37 1.94
CA LEU A 572 -21.44 -10.54 2.35
C LEU A 572 -21.85 -12.02 2.44
N LEU A 573 -21.14 -12.92 1.76
CA LEU A 573 -21.33 -14.38 1.83
C LEU A 573 -20.45 -15.00 2.93
N GLU A 574 -19.19 -14.56 3.02
CA GLU A 574 -18.23 -15.00 4.06
C GLU A 574 -18.74 -14.70 5.49
N ASN A 575 -19.42 -13.57 5.68
CA ASN A 575 -20.06 -13.21 6.96
C ASN A 575 -21.40 -13.93 7.24
N LEU A 576 -21.86 -14.84 6.37
CA LEU A 576 -23.05 -15.65 6.63
C LEU A 576 -22.73 -16.86 7.50
N ARG A 577 -23.58 -17.08 8.51
CA ARG A 577 -23.38 -18.14 9.48
C ARG A 577 -23.75 -19.51 8.89
N VAL A 578 -22.77 -20.21 8.35
CA VAL A 578 -22.87 -21.61 7.92
C VAL A 578 -22.86 -22.65 9.07
N THR A 579 -22.64 -22.22 10.32
CA THR A 579 -22.54 -23.12 11.47
C THR A 579 -23.90 -23.59 11.99
N GLY A 580 -24.00 -24.90 12.27
CA GLY A 580 -25.20 -25.53 12.82
C GLY A 580 -26.32 -25.81 11.82
N LEU A 581 -26.01 -25.89 10.52
CA LEU A 581 -26.95 -26.30 9.46
C LEU A 581 -27.27 -27.81 9.51
N THR A 582 -28.56 -28.16 9.39
CA THR A 582 -29.04 -29.56 9.25
C THR A 582 -28.76 -30.14 7.86
N VAL A 583 -29.04 -31.43 7.62
CA VAL A 583 -28.90 -32.06 6.30
C VAL A 583 -29.89 -31.43 5.32
N THR A 584 -31.16 -31.31 5.71
CA THR A 584 -32.23 -30.67 4.92
C THR A 584 -31.87 -29.23 4.54
N GLU A 585 -31.28 -28.46 5.46
CA GLU A 585 -30.85 -27.09 5.22
C GLU A 585 -29.69 -27.00 4.22
N ARG A 586 -28.70 -27.91 4.32
CA ARG A 586 -27.58 -27.98 3.37
C ARG A 586 -28.05 -28.43 1.98
N ARG A 587 -28.92 -29.44 1.91
CA ARG A 587 -29.59 -29.90 0.69
C ARG A 587 -30.31 -28.74 -0.04
N ALA A 588 -31.06 -27.93 0.69
CA ALA A 588 -31.77 -26.77 0.14
C ALA A 588 -30.84 -25.64 -0.32
N LEU A 589 -29.83 -25.27 0.49
CA LEU A 589 -28.85 -24.23 0.14
C LEU A 589 -28.03 -24.60 -1.09
N HIS A 590 -27.63 -25.88 -1.20
CA HIS A 590 -26.89 -26.38 -2.34
C HIS A 590 -27.67 -26.22 -3.65
N MET A 591 -28.94 -26.64 -3.71
CA MET A 591 -29.76 -26.46 -4.92
C MET A 591 -29.94 -25.00 -5.31
N HIS A 592 -30.21 -24.13 -4.33
CA HIS A 592 -30.44 -22.71 -4.58
C HIS A 592 -29.17 -21.98 -5.04
N LEU A 593 -27.99 -22.55 -4.77
CA LEU A 593 -26.69 -21.96 -5.11
C LEU A 593 -25.91 -22.71 -6.20
N ARG A 594 -26.42 -23.84 -6.73
CA ARG A 594 -25.72 -24.66 -7.74
C ARG A 594 -25.50 -23.89 -9.05
N ASP A 595 -26.57 -23.41 -9.66
CA ASP A 595 -26.55 -22.83 -11.02
C ASP A 595 -25.75 -21.52 -11.07
N ILE A 596 -25.76 -20.77 -9.97
CA ILE A 596 -24.93 -19.57 -9.79
C ILE A 596 -23.47 -19.91 -9.47
N ALA A 597 -23.19 -21.00 -8.76
CA ALA A 597 -21.83 -21.47 -8.56
C ALA A 597 -21.16 -21.95 -9.86
N GLU A 598 -21.92 -22.47 -10.82
CA GLU A 598 -21.41 -22.72 -12.18
C GLU A 598 -21.00 -21.42 -12.89
N THR A 599 -21.80 -20.36 -12.73
CA THR A 599 -21.45 -19.01 -13.22
C THR A 599 -20.17 -18.50 -12.56
N TRP A 600 -20.02 -18.64 -11.24
CA TRP A 600 -18.79 -18.28 -10.52
C TRP A 600 -17.59 -19.16 -10.89
N LYS A 601 -17.80 -20.43 -11.25
CA LYS A 601 -16.78 -21.36 -11.74
C LYS A 601 -16.22 -20.91 -13.10
N ALA A 602 -17.09 -20.45 -14.00
CA ALA A 602 -16.68 -19.89 -15.29
C ALA A 602 -15.96 -18.53 -15.14
N GLN A 603 -16.28 -17.75 -14.12
CA GLN A 603 -15.78 -16.40 -13.89
C GLN A 603 -14.58 -16.31 -12.90
N GLN A 604 -13.86 -17.42 -12.66
CA GLN A 604 -12.70 -17.45 -11.75
C GLN A 604 -11.51 -16.57 -12.17
N GLY A 605 -11.52 -16.00 -13.39
CA GLY A 605 -10.55 -14.99 -13.83
C GLY A 605 -10.65 -13.64 -13.11
N GLU A 606 -11.72 -13.43 -12.33
CA GLU A 606 -11.88 -12.32 -11.39
C GLU A 606 -11.64 -12.80 -9.94
N GLU A 607 -10.75 -12.15 -9.20
CA GLU A 607 -10.45 -12.52 -7.80
C GLU A 607 -11.70 -12.51 -6.90
N MET A 608 -12.58 -11.54 -7.10
CA MET A 608 -13.80 -11.39 -6.31
C MET A 608 -14.78 -12.54 -6.57
N THR A 609 -14.89 -12.97 -7.83
CA THR A 609 -15.80 -14.07 -8.19
C THR A 609 -15.21 -15.43 -7.86
N LYS A 610 -13.88 -15.58 -7.94
CA LYS A 610 -13.12 -16.71 -7.38
C LYS A 610 -13.40 -16.90 -5.88
N LYS A 611 -13.35 -15.84 -5.05
CA LYS A 611 -13.66 -15.92 -3.61
C LYS A 611 -15.08 -16.43 -3.31
N LYS A 612 -16.08 -16.04 -4.12
CA LYS A 612 -17.45 -16.57 -4.02
C LYS A 612 -17.50 -18.07 -4.32
N PHE A 613 -16.78 -18.51 -5.35
CA PHE A 613 -16.68 -19.93 -5.70
C PHE A 613 -15.96 -20.74 -4.62
N GLU A 614 -14.87 -20.23 -4.03
CA GLU A 614 -14.14 -20.88 -2.93
C GLU A 614 -15.04 -21.05 -1.69
N TRP A 615 -15.79 -20.01 -1.30
CA TRP A 615 -16.80 -20.09 -0.25
C TRP A 615 -17.88 -21.15 -0.54
N PHE A 616 -18.40 -21.19 -1.76
CA PHE A 616 -19.38 -22.22 -2.16
C PHE A 616 -18.76 -23.63 -2.16
N LYS A 617 -17.51 -23.78 -2.61
CA LYS A 617 -16.79 -25.07 -2.61
C LYS A 617 -16.69 -25.63 -1.18
N THR A 618 -16.29 -24.83 -0.19
CA THR A 618 -16.27 -25.26 1.21
C THR A 618 -17.67 -25.58 1.75
N LEU A 619 -18.71 -24.85 1.34
CA LEU A 619 -20.10 -25.18 1.68
C LEU A 619 -20.52 -26.54 1.10
N LYS A 620 -20.19 -26.81 -0.17
CA LYS A 620 -20.46 -28.07 -0.89
C LYS A 620 -19.68 -29.26 -0.31
N GLU A 621 -18.42 -29.07 0.06
CA GLU A 621 -17.59 -30.10 0.69
C GLU A 621 -18.13 -30.48 2.08
N THR A 622 -18.44 -29.50 2.93
CA THR A 622 -19.06 -29.80 4.24
C THR A 622 -20.47 -30.38 4.10
N PHE A 623 -21.18 -30.07 3.01
CA PHE A 623 -22.45 -30.73 2.66
C PHE A 623 -22.26 -32.20 2.26
N LYS A 624 -21.35 -32.51 1.32
CA LYS A 624 -20.98 -33.88 0.92
C LYS A 624 -20.63 -34.75 2.14
N THR A 625 -19.74 -34.27 3.01
CA THR A 625 -19.32 -35.01 4.22
C THR A 625 -20.47 -35.28 5.19
N VAL A 626 -21.37 -34.31 5.40
CA VAL A 626 -22.53 -34.47 6.30
C VAL A 626 -23.59 -35.41 5.70
N VAL A 627 -23.84 -35.36 4.39
CA VAL A 627 -24.71 -36.33 3.69
C VAL A 627 -24.13 -37.74 3.76
N ASN A 628 -22.84 -37.91 3.52
CA ASN A 628 -22.21 -39.24 3.57
C ASN A 628 -22.26 -39.82 5.00
N SER A 629 -22.06 -39.00 6.03
CA SER A 629 -22.26 -39.38 7.44
C SER A 629 -23.72 -39.79 7.73
N TYR A 630 -24.70 -39.02 7.26
CA TYR A 630 -26.13 -39.33 7.40
C TYR A 630 -26.52 -40.64 6.70
N ASN A 631 -26.07 -40.81 5.45
CA ASN A 631 -26.37 -41.99 4.64
C ASN A 631 -25.72 -43.25 5.21
N ASN A 632 -24.49 -43.17 5.73
CA ASN A 632 -23.84 -44.29 6.41
C ASN A 632 -24.55 -44.63 7.73
N HIS A 633 -25.00 -43.63 8.49
CA HIS A 633 -25.81 -43.83 9.70
C HIS A 633 -27.15 -44.53 9.40
N VAL A 634 -27.82 -44.15 8.31
CA VAL A 634 -29.04 -44.79 7.80
C VAL A 634 -28.78 -46.22 7.30
N LYS A 635 -27.65 -46.47 6.63
CA LYS A 635 -27.25 -47.83 6.20
C LYS A 635 -26.94 -48.75 7.40
N GLN A 636 -26.31 -48.23 8.46
CA GLN A 636 -25.90 -49.02 9.62
C GLN A 636 -27.07 -49.31 10.59
N TYR A 637 -27.96 -48.34 10.82
CA TYR A 637 -28.99 -48.42 11.87
C TYR A 637 -30.44 -48.31 11.34
N GLY A 638 -30.65 -48.18 10.03
CA GLY A 638 -31.98 -48.12 9.42
C GLY A 638 -32.54 -46.70 9.21
N PRO A 639 -33.62 -46.57 8.41
CA PRO A 639 -34.15 -45.28 7.94
C PRO A 639 -34.94 -44.52 9.00
N GLU A 640 -35.12 -43.21 8.76
CA GLU A 640 -35.74 -42.22 9.65
C GLU A 640 -37.13 -42.56 10.23
N ASN A 641 -37.88 -43.43 9.55
CA ASN A 641 -39.22 -43.90 9.96
C ASN A 641 -39.18 -45.19 10.79
N ASN A 642 -38.08 -45.94 10.76
CA ASN A 642 -37.90 -47.21 11.48
C ASN A 642 -36.48 -47.28 12.06
N HIS A 643 -36.12 -46.29 12.86
CA HIS A 643 -34.79 -46.14 13.43
C HIS A 643 -34.77 -46.59 14.91
N PRO A 644 -34.30 -47.81 15.23
CA PRO A 644 -34.12 -48.26 16.59
C PRO A 644 -33.07 -47.39 17.31
N TYR A 645 -33.31 -47.13 18.59
CA TYR A 645 -32.32 -46.55 19.49
C TYR A 645 -31.97 -47.61 20.52
N ALA A 646 -30.68 -47.73 20.85
CA ALA A 646 -30.24 -48.54 21.97
C ALA A 646 -31.00 -48.14 23.22
N THR A 647 -31.58 -49.11 23.92
CA THR A 647 -32.32 -48.87 25.15
C THR A 647 -31.42 -49.19 26.35
N ARG A 648 -31.89 -48.89 27.56
CA ARG A 648 -31.15 -49.29 28.78
C ARG A 648 -31.17 -50.82 28.97
N ASP A 649 -32.20 -51.47 28.45
CA ASP A 649 -32.47 -52.88 28.70
C ASP A 649 -31.94 -53.77 27.54
N ASP A 650 -31.83 -53.20 26.33
CA ASP A 650 -31.10 -53.73 25.16
C ASP A 650 -30.09 -52.66 24.63
N PRO A 651 -28.84 -52.64 25.13
CA PRO A 651 -27.85 -51.61 24.76
C PRO A 651 -27.16 -51.88 23.40
N ASP A 652 -27.03 -53.13 22.99
CA ASP A 652 -26.35 -53.53 21.75
C ASP A 652 -27.26 -53.49 20.50
N ILE A 653 -28.56 -53.21 20.70
CA ILE A 653 -29.58 -53.26 19.64
C ILE A 653 -30.09 -51.85 19.32
N GLY A 654 -29.52 -51.24 18.28
CA GLY A 654 -29.95 -49.96 17.71
C GLY A 654 -28.93 -48.84 17.84
N CYS A 655 -29.34 -47.61 17.52
CA CYS A 655 -28.45 -46.46 17.52
C CYS A 655 -28.05 -46.04 18.96
N PRO A 656 -26.75 -46.01 19.32
CA PRO A 656 -26.28 -45.62 20.66
C PRO A 656 -26.20 -44.09 20.88
N MET A 657 -26.41 -43.28 19.85
CA MET A 657 -26.19 -41.84 19.91
C MET A 657 -27.40 -41.07 20.51
N ILE A 658 -27.14 -40.30 21.56
CA ILE A 658 -28.18 -39.68 22.39
C ILE A 658 -28.54 -38.28 21.88
N GLY A 659 -29.85 -37.97 21.86
CA GLY A 659 -30.35 -36.63 21.52
C GLY A 659 -29.84 -36.13 20.17
N LYS A 660 -29.15 -34.99 20.17
CA LYS A 660 -28.60 -34.35 18.95
C LYS A 660 -27.28 -34.97 18.43
N GLN A 661 -26.74 -36.00 19.07
CA GLN A 661 -25.58 -36.73 18.53
C GLN A 661 -25.99 -37.62 17.34
N CYS A 662 -27.20 -38.18 17.36
CA CYS A 662 -27.74 -38.96 16.25
C CYS A 662 -28.06 -38.05 15.04
N PRO A 663 -27.48 -38.28 13.83
CA PRO A 663 -27.71 -37.44 12.66
C PRO A 663 -29.18 -37.24 12.29
N ILE A 664 -30.03 -38.26 12.48
CA ILE A 664 -31.47 -38.19 12.19
C ILE A 664 -32.20 -37.29 13.20
N LYS A 665 -31.93 -37.44 14.51
CA LYS A 665 -32.49 -36.55 15.55
C LYS A 665 -31.96 -35.12 15.44
N ALA A 666 -30.74 -34.93 14.93
CA ALA A 666 -30.20 -33.61 14.59
C ALA A 666 -30.91 -33.00 13.37
N ASN A 667 -31.22 -33.80 12.34
CA ASN A 667 -31.90 -33.32 11.13
C ASN A 667 -33.36 -32.90 11.40
N LYS A 668 -34.08 -33.62 12.28
CA LYS A 668 -35.45 -33.28 12.73
C LYS A 668 -35.56 -32.03 13.63
N ASN A 669 -34.51 -31.19 13.76
CA ASN A 669 -34.50 -30.09 14.73
C ASN A 669 -33.88 -28.78 14.17
N PRO A 670 -34.68 -27.86 13.59
CA PRO A 670 -36.15 -27.90 13.53
C PRO A 670 -36.70 -28.90 12.51
N ALA A 671 -37.99 -29.23 12.62
CA ALA A 671 -38.70 -30.01 11.62
C ALA A 671 -39.24 -29.10 10.49
N TYR A 672 -39.07 -29.53 9.24
CA TYR A 672 -39.60 -28.86 8.04
C TYR A 672 -40.75 -29.68 7.43
N ASP A 673 -41.70 -30.08 8.27
CA ASP A 673 -42.77 -31.04 7.97
C ASP A 673 -44.17 -30.39 7.78
N GLN A 674 -44.28 -29.07 7.97
CA GLN A 674 -45.55 -28.36 7.93
C GLN A 674 -45.71 -27.55 6.64
N ASP A 675 -46.85 -27.70 5.97
CA ASP A 675 -47.26 -26.74 4.94
C ASP A 675 -47.91 -25.51 5.58
N LEU A 676 -47.25 -24.36 5.41
CA LEU A 676 -47.72 -23.05 5.86
C LEU A 676 -48.30 -22.21 4.71
N GLY A 677 -48.25 -22.70 3.47
CA GLY A 677 -48.79 -22.05 2.27
C GLY A 677 -47.90 -20.98 1.65
N PHE A 678 -46.62 -20.90 2.03
CA PHE A 678 -45.65 -20.03 1.34
C PHE A 678 -45.23 -20.66 0.00
N PRO A 679 -44.91 -19.86 -1.05
CA PRO A 679 -44.63 -20.41 -2.39
C PRO A 679 -43.39 -21.34 -2.39
N ASP A 680 -43.51 -22.53 -2.97
CA ASP A 680 -42.40 -23.50 -3.06
C ASP A 680 -41.50 -23.30 -4.29
N GLY A 681 -42.05 -22.72 -5.36
CA GLY A 681 -41.32 -22.24 -6.52
C GLY A 681 -40.49 -20.97 -6.25
N ASP A 682 -39.90 -20.45 -7.33
CA ASP A 682 -38.93 -19.36 -7.34
C ASP A 682 -39.58 -17.98 -7.18
N VAL A 683 -40.19 -17.76 -6.02
CA VAL A 683 -40.69 -16.45 -5.58
C VAL A 683 -39.68 -15.86 -4.58
N TYR A 684 -39.07 -14.75 -5.00
CA TYR A 684 -37.99 -14.08 -4.28
C TYR A 684 -38.44 -12.73 -3.73
N MET A 685 -37.72 -12.27 -2.71
CA MET A 685 -37.89 -10.96 -2.12
C MET A 685 -37.51 -9.87 -3.11
N GLU A 686 -38.44 -8.96 -3.41
CA GLU A 686 -38.12 -7.73 -4.12
C GLU A 686 -37.02 -6.96 -3.38
N SER A 687 -35.83 -6.96 -4.00
CA SER A 687 -34.72 -6.13 -3.62
C SER A 687 -34.87 -4.78 -4.32
N THR A 688 -35.03 -3.72 -3.55
CA THR A 688 -34.82 -2.35 -4.05
C THR A 688 -33.33 -2.10 -4.19
N VAL A 689 -32.67 -2.83 -5.10
CA VAL A 689 -31.33 -2.48 -5.57
C VAL A 689 -31.47 -1.15 -6.30
N GLN A 690 -31.16 -0.06 -5.59
CA GLN A 690 -30.64 1.11 -6.26
C GLN A 690 -29.46 0.62 -7.10
N LYS A 691 -29.58 0.66 -8.43
CA LYS A 691 -28.47 0.34 -9.32
C LYS A 691 -27.29 1.17 -8.84
N GLY A 692 -26.16 0.50 -8.52
CA GLY A 692 -24.92 1.20 -8.26
C GLY A 692 -24.62 2.06 -9.48
N ASN A 693 -24.79 3.38 -9.32
CA ASN A 693 -24.63 4.32 -10.41
C ASN A 693 -23.16 4.21 -10.89
N PRO A 694 -22.83 4.20 -12.19
CA PRO A 694 -21.43 4.16 -12.63
C PRO A 694 -20.58 5.29 -12.03
N ASP A 695 -21.20 6.44 -11.71
CA ASP A 695 -20.60 7.52 -10.93
C ASP A 695 -20.10 7.09 -9.54
N ASP A 696 -20.62 6.00 -8.95
CA ASP A 696 -20.22 5.52 -7.62
C ASP A 696 -18.94 4.67 -7.67
N ALA A 697 -18.68 3.96 -8.77
CA ALA A 697 -17.36 3.38 -9.02
C ALA A 697 -16.33 4.50 -9.28
N GLY A 698 -16.71 5.51 -10.08
CA GLY A 698 -15.91 6.71 -10.28
C GLY A 698 -15.65 7.49 -8.98
N ALA A 699 -16.66 7.66 -8.13
CA ALA A 699 -16.56 8.37 -6.86
C ALA A 699 -15.74 7.61 -5.82
N ARG A 700 -15.83 6.28 -5.78
CA ARG A 700 -14.93 5.45 -4.95
C ARG A 700 -13.49 5.54 -5.43
N ALA A 701 -13.22 5.38 -6.72
CA ALA A 701 -11.88 5.53 -7.28
C ALA A 701 -11.31 6.95 -7.07
N LEU A 702 -12.16 7.99 -7.14
CA LEU A 702 -11.78 9.38 -6.89
C LEU A 702 -11.57 9.65 -5.40
N ALA A 703 -12.37 9.05 -4.50
CA ALA A 703 -12.17 9.11 -3.05
C ALA A 703 -10.91 8.38 -2.61
N GLU A 704 -10.65 7.18 -3.14
CA GLU A 704 -9.43 6.39 -2.92
C GLU A 704 -8.19 7.12 -3.48
N ALA A 705 -8.29 7.72 -4.67
CA ALA A 705 -7.22 8.58 -5.19
C ALA A 705 -7.00 9.84 -4.34
N GLN A 706 -8.06 10.44 -3.77
CA GLN A 706 -7.94 11.54 -2.81
C GLN A 706 -7.32 11.10 -1.48
N GLU A 707 -7.65 9.92 -0.98
CA GLU A 707 -7.10 9.35 0.25
C GLU A 707 -5.62 8.98 0.07
N LEU A 708 -5.27 8.34 -1.05
CA LEU A 708 -3.89 8.03 -1.43
C LEU A 708 -3.07 9.33 -1.68
N ALA A 709 -3.68 10.37 -2.26
CA ALA A 709 -3.06 11.69 -2.38
C ALA A 709 -2.86 12.37 -1.01
N ARG A 710 -3.85 12.34 -0.10
CA ARG A 710 -3.73 12.82 1.28
C ARG A 710 -2.61 12.07 2.02
N ALA A 711 -2.55 10.75 1.92
CA ALA A 711 -1.52 9.92 2.54
C ALA A 711 -0.11 10.25 2.02
N LYS A 712 0.07 10.39 0.70
CA LYS A 712 1.34 10.85 0.10
C LYS A 712 1.74 12.24 0.60
N LEU A 713 0.79 13.17 0.70
CA LEU A 713 1.04 14.54 1.13
C LEU A 713 1.38 14.60 2.65
N ALA A 714 0.68 13.83 3.49
CA ALA A 714 1.00 13.66 4.90
C ALA A 714 2.41 13.07 5.10
N ASN A 715 2.74 11.98 4.40
CA ASN A 715 4.06 11.36 4.44
C ASN A 715 5.18 12.34 4.02
N SER A 716 4.96 13.16 2.98
CA SER A 716 5.95 14.17 2.56
C SER A 716 6.23 15.26 3.61
N ARG A 717 5.25 15.56 4.48
CA ARG A 717 5.42 16.53 5.58
C ARG A 717 6.09 15.91 6.80
N ALA A 718 5.86 14.61 7.04
CA ALA A 718 6.30 13.92 8.24
C ALA A 718 7.82 14.06 8.48
N ASP A 719 8.65 13.99 7.45
CA ASP A 719 10.12 14.09 7.61
C ASP A 719 10.61 15.52 7.87
N ALA A 720 9.91 16.54 7.39
CA ALA A 720 10.17 17.93 7.78
C ALA A 720 9.71 18.19 9.23
N LEU A 721 8.58 17.61 9.64
CA LEU A 721 8.09 17.67 11.02
C LEU A 721 9.02 16.94 12.00
N LYS A 722 9.61 15.78 11.64
CA LYS A 722 10.66 15.10 12.41
C LYS A 722 11.95 15.94 12.55
N LYS A 723 12.30 16.74 11.53
CA LYS A 723 13.49 17.64 11.59
C LYS A 723 13.28 18.81 12.54
N HIS A 724 12.08 19.40 12.57
CA HIS A 724 11.72 20.48 13.49
C HIS A 724 11.48 19.96 14.92
N TYR A 725 10.70 18.87 15.06
CA TYR A 725 10.36 18.27 16.36
C TYR A 725 11.20 17.04 16.69
N LYS A 726 12.17 17.23 17.57
CA LYS A 726 12.99 16.14 18.16
C LYS A 726 12.22 15.20 19.11
N ASN A 727 10.92 15.40 19.31
CA ASN A 727 10.07 14.61 20.20
C ASN A 727 8.90 14.02 19.40
N VAL A 728 8.82 12.69 19.37
CA VAL A 728 7.80 11.92 18.63
C VAL A 728 6.37 12.34 18.98
N ARG A 729 6.10 12.70 20.24
CA ARG A 729 4.77 13.17 20.66
C ARG A 729 4.41 14.52 20.01
N LEU A 730 5.37 15.44 19.89
CA LEU A 730 5.16 16.73 19.23
C LEU A 730 5.01 16.58 17.71
N VAL A 731 5.69 15.60 17.09
CA VAL A 731 5.47 15.22 15.67
C VAL A 731 4.04 14.72 15.47
N ALA A 732 3.55 13.83 16.35
CA ALA A 732 2.18 13.32 16.27
C ALA A 732 1.11 14.42 16.48
N GLU A 733 1.31 15.29 17.48
CA GLU A 733 0.46 16.47 17.69
C GLU A 733 0.45 17.41 16.46
N ALA A 734 1.60 17.61 15.81
CA ALA A 734 1.73 18.46 14.63
C ALA A 734 1.10 17.84 13.37
N ASN A 735 1.25 16.53 13.15
CA ASN A 735 0.55 15.80 12.08
C ASN A 735 -0.97 15.96 12.23
N GLY A 736 -1.53 15.65 13.40
CA GLY A 736 -2.97 15.79 13.65
C GLY A 736 -3.47 17.24 13.54
N ALA A 737 -2.63 18.23 13.85
CA ALA A 737 -2.95 19.64 13.61
C ALA A 737 -3.00 19.96 12.09
N CYS A 738 -2.05 19.45 11.29
CA CYS A 738 -2.02 19.64 9.85
C CYS A 738 -3.20 18.94 9.15
N GLU A 739 -3.51 17.70 9.54
CA GLU A 739 -4.68 16.94 9.05
C GLU A 739 -6.01 17.65 9.38
N LEU A 740 -6.13 18.23 10.58
CA LEU A 740 -7.31 19.01 10.95
C LEU A 740 -7.43 20.31 10.14
N ILE A 741 -6.32 20.98 9.81
CA ILE A 741 -6.33 22.14 8.89
C ILE A 741 -6.77 21.71 7.49
N ASP A 742 -6.19 20.65 6.93
CA ASP A 742 -6.58 20.12 5.61
C ASP A 742 -8.07 19.74 5.56
N THR A 743 -8.56 19.07 6.60
CA THR A 743 -9.97 18.67 6.70
C THR A 743 -10.89 19.88 6.80
N SER A 744 -10.49 20.91 7.54
CA SER A 744 -11.27 22.15 7.66
C SER A 744 -11.30 22.94 6.34
N LEU A 745 -10.20 22.95 5.59
CA LEU A 745 -10.12 23.54 4.25
C LEU A 745 -11.01 22.78 3.25
N ASP A 746 -10.94 21.44 3.24
CA ASP A 746 -11.81 20.59 2.42
C ASP A 746 -13.30 20.82 2.74
N GLN A 747 -13.65 20.99 4.02
CA GLN A 747 -15.02 21.29 4.45
C GLN A 747 -15.50 22.68 3.98
N ILE A 748 -14.65 23.71 4.07
CA ILE A 748 -14.95 25.06 3.58
C ILE A 748 -15.19 25.07 2.07
N GLU A 749 -14.35 24.39 1.28
CA GLU A 749 -14.54 24.28 -0.17
C GLU A 749 -15.85 23.54 -0.52
N ASN A 750 -16.12 22.40 0.13
CA ASN A 750 -17.30 21.59 -0.18
C ASN A 750 -18.62 22.26 0.25
N ARG A 751 -18.67 22.89 1.43
CA ARG A 751 -19.86 23.66 1.87
C ARG A 751 -20.11 24.86 0.94
N GLN A 752 -19.07 25.57 0.49
CA GLN A 752 -19.21 26.64 -0.52
C GLN A 752 -19.69 26.10 -1.89
N LEU A 753 -19.20 24.94 -2.33
CA LEU A 753 -19.64 24.30 -3.58
C LEU A 753 -21.14 23.97 -3.51
N GLN A 754 -21.57 23.30 -2.45
CA GLN A 754 -22.98 22.95 -2.21
C GLN A 754 -23.87 24.19 -2.16
N TRP A 755 -23.44 25.24 -1.45
CA TRP A 755 -24.14 26.53 -1.40
C TRP A 755 -24.29 27.15 -2.80
N PHE A 756 -23.23 27.22 -3.60
CA PHE A 756 -23.32 27.75 -4.96
C PHE A 756 -24.19 26.88 -5.88
N GLN A 757 -24.12 25.55 -5.79
CA GLN A 757 -25.00 24.65 -6.55
C GLN A 757 -26.47 24.88 -6.19
N ALA A 758 -26.81 24.96 -4.90
CA ALA A 758 -28.16 25.23 -4.42
C ALA A 758 -28.66 26.61 -4.84
N ARG A 759 -27.85 27.67 -4.69
CA ARG A 759 -28.19 29.05 -5.11
C ARG A 759 -28.38 29.16 -6.62
N LEU A 760 -27.54 28.52 -7.43
CA LEU A 760 -27.68 28.47 -8.89
C LEU A 760 -28.94 27.70 -9.32
N LYS A 761 -29.25 26.56 -8.68
CA LYS A 761 -30.46 25.78 -8.94
C LYS A 761 -31.73 26.57 -8.58
N ARG A 762 -31.80 27.15 -7.37
CA ARG A 762 -32.92 28.01 -6.93
C ARG A 762 -33.13 29.22 -7.86
N ARG A 763 -32.07 29.77 -8.45
CA ARG A 763 -32.14 30.86 -9.45
C ARG A 763 -32.68 30.40 -10.80
N LEU A 764 -32.26 29.23 -11.28
CA LEU A 764 -32.74 28.65 -12.53
C LEU A 764 -34.24 28.32 -12.45
N GLU A 765 -34.66 27.70 -11.34
CA GLU A 765 -36.05 27.33 -11.04
C GLU A 765 -36.93 28.51 -10.60
N ARG A 766 -36.32 29.67 -10.29
CA ARG A 766 -36.97 30.86 -9.70
C ARG A 766 -37.65 30.58 -8.34
N THR A 767 -37.09 29.66 -7.56
CA THR A 767 -37.57 29.22 -6.25
C THR A 767 -36.92 29.94 -5.06
N GLU A 768 -36.11 30.99 -5.29
CA GLU A 768 -35.59 31.87 -4.23
C GLU A 768 -36.74 32.59 -3.48
N THR A 769 -37.09 32.09 -2.29
CA THR A 769 -38.09 32.65 -1.37
C THR A 769 -37.47 33.02 -0.02
N ALA A 770 -38.17 33.83 0.77
CA ALA A 770 -37.75 34.16 2.14
C ALA A 770 -37.55 32.90 3.03
N ALA A 771 -38.31 31.82 2.78
CA ALA A 771 -38.12 30.54 3.46
C ALA A 771 -36.79 29.87 3.07
N THR A 772 -36.49 29.77 1.77
CA THR A 772 -35.21 29.18 1.31
C THR A 772 -33.99 30.01 1.71
N ILE A 773 -34.13 31.35 1.77
CA ILE A 773 -33.08 32.26 2.25
C ILE A 773 -32.85 32.05 3.75
N LYS A 774 -33.92 31.83 4.55
CA LYS A 774 -33.78 31.51 5.97
C LYS A 774 -33.05 30.18 6.21
N VAL A 775 -33.23 29.18 5.34
CA VAL A 775 -32.47 27.92 5.39
C VAL A 775 -31.00 28.16 5.02
N GLU A 776 -30.73 28.94 3.97
CA GLU A 776 -29.36 29.33 3.57
C GLU A 776 -28.58 30.07 4.68
N LEU A 777 -29.25 30.95 5.43
CA LEU A 777 -28.65 31.61 6.60
C LEU A 777 -28.45 30.67 7.80
N ALA A 778 -29.22 29.57 7.90
CA ALA A 778 -28.99 28.54 8.90
C ALA A 778 -27.78 27.66 8.53
N GLU A 779 -27.64 27.29 7.25
CA GLU A 779 -26.48 26.60 6.69
C GLU A 779 -25.18 27.41 6.93
N PHE A 780 -25.22 28.74 6.76
CA PHE A 780 -24.11 29.62 7.15
C PHE A 780 -23.84 29.58 8.66
N GLY A 781 -24.88 29.51 9.50
CA GLY A 781 -24.77 29.45 10.96
C GLY A 781 -24.05 28.19 11.46
N GLU A 782 -24.25 27.05 10.79
CA GLU A 782 -23.48 25.83 11.03
C GLU A 782 -22.00 26.03 10.69
N LEU A 783 -21.69 26.43 9.45
CA LEU A 783 -20.32 26.56 8.97
C LEU A 783 -19.51 27.61 9.76
N VAL A 784 -20.12 28.74 10.13
CA VAL A 784 -19.47 29.75 11.01
C VAL A 784 -19.14 29.17 12.38
N ASN A 785 -19.96 28.24 12.91
CA ASN A 785 -19.68 27.56 14.17
C ASN A 785 -18.62 26.45 14.04
N GLU A 786 -18.61 25.71 12.93
CA GLU A 786 -17.56 24.73 12.59
C GLU A 786 -16.19 25.43 12.49
N ILE A 787 -16.11 26.50 11.70
CA ILE A 787 -14.93 27.35 11.55
C ILE A 787 -14.47 27.91 12.90
N ARG A 788 -15.39 28.40 13.74
CA ARG A 788 -15.08 28.90 15.09
C ARG A 788 -14.39 27.83 15.94
N LEU A 789 -14.89 26.59 15.93
CA LEU A 789 -14.34 25.49 16.74
C LEU A 789 -12.97 25.01 16.22
N ALA A 790 -12.72 25.05 14.92
CA ALA A 790 -11.40 24.77 14.35
C ALA A 790 -10.40 25.90 14.66
N SER A 791 -10.79 27.16 14.44
CA SER A 791 -9.97 28.36 14.69
C SER A 791 -9.50 28.47 16.14
N LEU A 792 -10.35 28.11 17.12
CA LEU A 792 -9.97 28.06 18.53
C LEU A 792 -8.83 27.06 18.79
N LYS A 793 -8.91 25.84 18.23
CA LYS A 793 -7.86 24.81 18.38
C LYS A 793 -6.53 25.24 17.75
N PHE A 794 -6.58 25.91 16.59
CA PHE A 794 -5.37 26.40 15.93
C PHE A 794 -4.72 27.57 16.70
N ALA A 795 -5.54 28.43 17.33
CA ALA A 795 -5.06 29.46 18.24
C ALA A 795 -4.46 28.87 19.53
N GLU A 796 -5.10 27.88 20.15
CA GLU A 796 -4.54 27.13 21.29
C GLU A 796 -3.19 26.47 20.92
N ARG A 797 -3.08 25.85 19.74
CA ARG A 797 -1.83 25.24 19.24
C ARG A 797 -0.71 26.25 18.98
N SER A 798 -1.04 27.50 18.65
CA SER A 798 -0.06 28.60 18.58
C SER A 798 0.37 29.16 19.95
N GLY A 799 -0.20 28.64 21.05
CA GLY A 799 0.02 29.15 22.39
C GLY A 799 -0.70 30.48 22.67
N MET A 800 -1.75 30.84 21.91
CA MET A 800 -2.57 32.01 22.23
C MET A 800 -3.37 31.78 23.51
N ASN A 801 -3.33 32.72 24.45
CA ASN A 801 -4.19 32.67 25.62
C ASN A 801 -5.60 33.15 25.25
N LEU A 802 -6.56 32.21 25.30
CA LEU A 802 -7.98 32.43 25.01
C LEU A 802 -8.84 32.52 26.28
N SER A 803 -8.22 32.48 27.46
CA SER A 803 -8.94 32.56 28.74
C SER A 803 -9.15 34.01 29.19
N GLY A 804 -10.40 34.37 29.52
CA GLY A 804 -10.75 35.73 29.93
C GLY A 804 -10.90 36.70 28.75
N LYS A 805 -10.35 37.90 28.88
CA LYS A 805 -10.23 38.87 27.77
C LYS A 805 -8.92 38.60 27.02
N ARG A 806 -8.95 38.66 25.69
CA ARG A 806 -7.75 38.53 24.84
C ARG A 806 -6.67 39.51 25.27
N ASP A 807 -5.51 38.98 25.62
CA ASP A 807 -4.29 39.74 25.93
C ASP A 807 -3.09 39.00 25.32
N ALA A 808 -2.42 39.62 24.36
CA ALA A 808 -1.29 39.02 23.65
C ALA A 808 -0.01 38.96 24.51
N SER A 809 0.06 39.69 25.62
CA SER A 809 1.20 39.61 26.56
C SER A 809 1.19 38.35 27.42
N LEU A 810 0.03 37.67 27.51
CA LEU A 810 -0.15 36.42 28.25
C LEU A 810 -0.01 35.18 27.35
N ASP A 811 0.41 35.34 26.10
CA ASP A 811 0.62 34.25 25.15
C ASP A 811 1.85 33.42 25.49
N ALA A 812 1.70 32.10 25.38
CA ALA A 812 2.86 31.22 25.29
C ALA A 812 3.59 31.45 23.97
N LYS A 813 4.91 31.24 24.00
CA LYS A 813 5.77 31.25 22.82
C LYS A 813 5.27 30.20 21.81
N ASP A 814 5.10 30.61 20.56
CA ASP A 814 4.78 29.67 19.49
C ASP A 814 5.92 28.65 19.28
N THR A 815 5.55 27.40 19.05
CA THR A 815 6.48 26.29 18.80
C THR A 815 6.13 25.51 17.55
N ARG A 816 5.13 25.96 16.79
CA ARG A 816 4.70 25.37 15.50
C ARG A 816 5.84 25.35 14.48
N SER A 817 5.83 24.33 13.65
CA SER A 817 6.70 24.21 12.49
C SER A 817 6.36 25.24 11.40
N SER A 818 7.28 25.45 10.47
CA SER A 818 7.02 26.23 9.25
C SER A 818 5.86 25.66 8.41
N ILE A 819 5.66 24.33 8.44
CA ILE A 819 4.53 23.67 7.78
C ILE A 819 3.19 24.01 8.47
N GLU A 820 3.09 23.84 9.79
CA GLU A 820 1.89 24.22 10.55
C GLU A 820 1.55 25.71 10.37
N CYS A 821 2.56 26.60 10.41
CA CYS A 821 2.31 28.04 10.24
C CYS A 821 1.86 28.41 8.83
N ASN A 822 2.48 27.87 7.77
CA ASN A 822 2.05 28.14 6.39
C ASN A 822 0.65 27.59 6.10
N LEU A 823 0.32 26.39 6.61
CA LEU A 823 -1.05 25.83 6.50
C LEU A 823 -2.06 26.66 7.30
N CYS A 824 -1.66 27.20 8.46
CA CYS A 824 -2.52 28.08 9.26
C CYS A 824 -2.82 29.41 8.55
N LEU A 825 -1.87 29.98 7.81
CA LEU A 825 -2.09 31.16 6.98
C LEU A 825 -3.08 30.87 5.84
N LEU A 826 -2.84 29.77 5.10
CA LEU A 826 -3.73 29.28 4.05
C LEU A 826 -5.19 29.09 4.54
N TYR A 827 -5.36 28.64 5.78
CA TYR A 827 -6.66 28.55 6.44
C TYR A 827 -7.27 29.92 6.81
N CYS A 828 -6.48 30.86 7.32
CA CYS A 828 -6.96 32.21 7.62
C CYS A 828 -7.49 32.92 6.36
N ASP A 829 -6.75 32.83 5.25
CA ASP A 829 -7.12 33.43 3.97
C ASP A 829 -8.38 32.77 3.38
N ALA A 830 -8.48 31.44 3.42
CA ALA A 830 -9.63 30.68 2.95
C ALA A 830 -10.92 30.99 3.74
N VAL A 831 -10.81 31.18 5.07
CA VAL A 831 -11.94 31.59 5.90
C VAL A 831 -12.34 33.04 5.61
N ALA A 832 -11.39 33.93 5.33
CA ALA A 832 -11.68 35.32 4.97
C ALA A 832 -12.52 35.43 3.67
N ASP A 833 -12.10 34.77 2.57
CA ASP A 833 -12.84 34.73 1.30
C ASP A 833 -14.24 34.11 1.46
N CYS A 834 -14.35 33.05 2.29
CA CYS A 834 -15.63 32.42 2.63
C CYS A 834 -16.57 33.39 3.37
N PHE A 835 -16.07 34.10 4.38
CA PHE A 835 -16.86 35.09 5.13
C PHE A 835 -17.22 36.31 4.28
N ASP A 836 -16.34 36.80 3.40
CA ASP A 836 -16.67 37.85 2.44
C ASP A 836 -17.81 37.40 1.51
N GLY A 837 -17.81 36.14 1.07
CA GLY A 837 -18.91 35.55 0.32
C GLY A 837 -20.24 35.49 1.09
N MET A 838 -20.20 35.21 2.39
CA MET A 838 -21.40 35.23 3.26
C MET A 838 -21.94 36.64 3.49
N ASP A 839 -21.05 37.61 3.75
CA ASP A 839 -21.40 39.01 3.98
C ASP A 839 -21.99 39.65 2.69
N GLU A 840 -21.34 39.45 1.54
CA GLU A 840 -21.85 39.84 0.21
C GLU A 840 -23.26 39.28 -0.06
N ARG A 841 -23.49 38.00 0.29
CA ARG A 841 -24.79 37.36 0.09
C ARG A 841 -25.85 37.94 1.04
N MET A 842 -25.54 38.12 2.32
CA MET A 842 -26.48 38.71 3.29
C MET A 842 -26.93 40.13 2.88
N ASP A 843 -26.02 40.92 2.30
CA ASP A 843 -26.36 42.23 1.74
C ASP A 843 -27.16 42.11 0.41
N GLU A 844 -26.82 41.17 -0.48
CA GLU A 844 -27.57 40.91 -1.72
C GLU A 844 -29.04 40.55 -1.45
N VAL A 845 -29.31 39.63 -0.52
CA VAL A 845 -30.68 39.21 -0.17
C VAL A 845 -31.39 40.16 0.80
N LYS A 846 -30.69 41.18 1.32
CA LYS A 846 -31.18 42.12 2.35
C LYS A 846 -31.73 41.41 3.59
N ALA A 847 -31.17 40.24 3.92
CA ALA A 847 -31.56 39.41 5.05
C ALA A 847 -30.33 39.16 5.93
N SER A 848 -30.41 39.56 7.19
CA SER A 848 -29.32 39.46 8.15
C SER A 848 -29.72 38.63 9.37
N ASP A 849 -28.95 37.59 9.68
CA ASP A 849 -28.99 37.02 11.02
C ASP A 849 -28.06 37.84 11.94
N LYS A 850 -28.62 38.36 13.04
CA LYS A 850 -27.88 39.13 14.03
C LYS A 850 -26.77 38.31 14.70
N ARG A 851 -26.91 36.98 14.77
CA ARG A 851 -25.89 36.05 15.25
C ARG A 851 -24.71 36.01 14.30
N LEU A 852 -24.95 35.79 12.99
CA LEU A 852 -23.91 35.77 11.95
C LEU A 852 -23.08 37.06 11.96
N ARG A 853 -23.73 38.22 11.87
CA ARG A 853 -23.05 39.53 11.88
C ARG A 853 -22.36 39.87 13.21
N SER A 854 -22.64 39.14 14.30
CA SER A 854 -21.88 39.24 15.56
C SER A 854 -20.73 38.24 15.67
N ALA A 855 -20.85 37.06 15.04
CA ALA A 855 -19.86 35.98 15.13
C ALA A 855 -18.71 36.15 14.13
N ILE A 856 -19.03 36.50 12.88
CA ILE A 856 -18.04 36.65 11.79
C ILE A 856 -16.93 37.65 12.18
N PRO A 857 -17.21 38.88 12.67
CA PRO A 857 -16.14 39.81 13.04
C PRO A 857 -15.25 39.33 14.18
N VAL A 858 -15.81 38.61 15.16
CA VAL A 858 -15.05 38.04 16.29
C VAL A 858 -14.09 36.94 15.82
N ILE A 859 -14.54 36.09 14.89
CA ILE A 859 -13.70 35.03 14.31
C ILE A 859 -12.64 35.63 13.38
N ARG A 860 -12.98 36.64 12.55
CA ARG A 860 -12.00 37.39 11.76
C ARG A 860 -10.92 38.03 12.64
N GLY A 861 -11.28 38.57 13.81
CA GLY A 861 -10.32 39.08 14.80
C GLY A 861 -9.36 38.00 15.31
N LEU A 862 -9.88 36.87 15.78
CA LEU A 862 -9.07 35.74 16.24
C LEU A 862 -8.12 35.21 15.14
N LEU A 863 -8.58 35.12 13.90
CA LEU A 863 -7.78 34.66 12.77
C LEU A 863 -6.74 35.69 12.32
N LYS A 864 -7.01 36.99 12.49
CA LYS A 864 -6.01 38.04 12.27
C LYS A 864 -4.85 37.90 13.26
N ASP A 865 -5.14 37.84 14.56
CA ASP A 865 -4.13 37.61 15.62
C ASP A 865 -3.29 36.35 15.32
N LEU A 866 -3.97 35.24 14.97
CA LEU A 866 -3.33 33.96 14.67
C LEU A 866 -2.44 34.02 13.41
N GLY A 867 -2.90 34.72 12.36
CA GLY A 867 -2.15 34.92 11.12
C GLY A 867 -0.98 35.90 11.27
N GLU A 868 -1.09 36.90 12.13
CA GLU A 868 0.06 37.75 12.53
C GLU A 868 1.10 36.90 13.29
N LYS A 869 0.69 36.18 14.35
CA LYS A 869 1.56 35.28 15.11
C LYS A 869 2.21 34.17 14.25
N SER A 870 1.50 33.63 13.26
CA SER A 870 2.05 32.67 12.30
C SER A 870 3.14 33.26 11.40
N ARG A 871 3.02 34.53 10.99
CA ARG A 871 4.05 35.23 10.19
C ARG A 871 5.28 35.55 11.04
N ASP A 872 5.09 36.11 12.22
CA ASP A 872 6.18 36.38 13.18
C ASP A 872 6.97 35.11 13.50
N THR A 873 6.26 33.98 13.67
CA THR A 873 6.88 32.68 13.89
C THR A 873 7.68 32.22 12.66
N LEU A 874 7.12 32.31 11.45
CA LEU A 874 7.80 31.93 10.19
C LEU A 874 9.07 32.74 9.92
N ASP A 875 9.08 34.05 10.22
CA ASP A 875 10.26 34.89 10.06
C ASP A 875 11.30 34.70 11.18
N SER A 876 10.90 34.15 12.32
CA SER A 876 11.83 33.71 13.37
C SER A 876 12.52 32.37 13.10
N LEU A 877 12.00 31.56 12.16
CA LEU A 877 12.51 30.22 11.85
C LEU A 877 13.65 30.26 10.81
N LYS A 878 14.76 29.59 11.16
CA LYS A 878 15.94 29.47 10.28
C LYS A 878 15.71 28.56 9.07
N ASP A 879 14.82 27.56 9.22
CA ASP A 879 14.38 26.69 8.14
C ASP A 879 12.94 27.06 7.77
N LYS A 880 12.76 27.64 6.58
CA LYS A 880 11.44 28.01 6.07
C LYS A 880 10.63 26.82 5.53
N GLY A 881 11.22 25.62 5.52
CA GLY A 881 10.60 24.37 5.13
C GLY A 881 10.42 24.22 3.61
N PRO A 882 9.92 23.05 3.15
CA PRO A 882 9.45 22.90 1.78
C PRO A 882 8.23 23.80 1.52
N PRO A 883 8.02 24.28 0.28
CA PRO A 883 6.83 25.06 -0.06
C PRO A 883 5.55 24.24 0.16
N VAL A 884 4.49 24.90 0.63
CA VAL A 884 3.18 24.26 0.81
C VAL A 884 2.53 24.04 -0.55
N ASN A 885 2.61 22.82 -1.05
CA ASN A 885 2.03 22.40 -2.33
C ASN A 885 0.48 22.34 -2.33
N ARG A 886 -0.19 22.67 -1.22
CA ARG A 886 -1.66 22.73 -1.16
C ARG A 886 -2.15 24.07 -1.70
N ARG A 887 -2.86 24.02 -2.83
CA ARG A 887 -3.71 25.10 -3.34
C ARG A 887 -5.12 24.95 -2.77
N VAL A 888 -5.70 26.04 -2.29
CA VAL A 888 -7.15 26.16 -2.00
C VAL A 888 -7.84 26.72 -3.25
N LYS A 889 -9.06 26.26 -3.55
CA LYS A 889 -9.88 26.84 -4.62
C LYS A 889 -10.44 28.20 -4.20
N THR A 890 -10.24 29.21 -5.04
CA THR A 890 -10.85 30.53 -4.86
C THR A 890 -12.37 30.45 -5.04
N ARG A 891 -13.12 31.37 -4.40
CA ARG A 891 -14.58 31.49 -4.57
C ARG A 891 -15.06 31.54 -6.03
N MET A 892 -14.25 32.09 -6.94
CA MET A 892 -14.53 32.10 -8.38
C MET A 892 -14.41 30.71 -9.03
N GLU A 893 -13.41 29.91 -8.66
CA GLU A 893 -13.20 28.55 -9.16
C GLU A 893 -14.29 27.61 -8.65
N ILE A 894 -14.66 27.70 -7.36
CA ILE A 894 -15.76 26.94 -6.78
C ILE A 894 -17.09 27.30 -7.47
N MET A 895 -17.34 28.59 -7.75
CA MET A 895 -18.53 29.02 -8.49
C MET A 895 -18.52 28.56 -9.96
N LYS A 896 -17.35 28.40 -10.59
CA LYS A 896 -17.23 27.80 -11.94
C LYS A 896 -17.58 26.31 -11.88
N GLU A 897 -16.99 25.57 -10.95
CA GLU A 897 -17.26 24.13 -10.75
C GLU A 897 -18.75 23.87 -10.46
N ALA A 898 -19.40 24.71 -9.64
CA ALA A 898 -20.83 24.64 -9.38
C ALA A 898 -21.68 24.85 -10.64
N LYS A 899 -21.28 25.75 -11.55
CA LYS A 899 -21.96 25.98 -12.84
C LYS A 899 -21.77 24.81 -13.80
N GLU A 900 -20.61 24.15 -13.78
CA GLU A 900 -20.32 23.00 -14.63
C GLU A 900 -21.07 21.74 -14.15
N LYS A 901 -21.05 21.45 -12.86
CA LYS A 901 -21.83 20.36 -12.25
C LYS A 901 -23.35 20.54 -12.38
N ASN A 902 -23.86 21.77 -12.28
CA ASN A 902 -25.28 22.05 -12.52
C ASN A 902 -25.67 21.98 -14.02
N LYS A 903 -24.72 22.07 -14.96
CA LYS A 903 -24.97 21.87 -16.39
C LYS A 903 -25.01 20.40 -16.77
N SER A 904 -24.05 19.59 -16.29
CA SER A 904 -24.05 18.15 -16.57
C SER A 904 -25.29 17.46 -16.00
N ALA A 905 -25.72 17.85 -14.79
CA ALA A 905 -26.98 17.39 -14.18
C ALA A 905 -28.27 17.92 -14.85
N ALA A 906 -28.16 18.73 -15.91
CA ALA A 906 -29.29 19.30 -16.66
C ALA A 906 -29.31 18.88 -18.14
N ALA A 907 -28.38 18.04 -18.58
CA ALA A 907 -28.46 17.39 -19.89
C ALA A 907 -29.49 16.25 -19.84
N PRO A 908 -30.48 16.19 -20.75
CA PRO A 908 -31.44 15.09 -20.78
C PRO A 908 -30.75 13.77 -21.16
N ALA A 909 -31.05 12.71 -20.42
CA ALA A 909 -30.81 11.34 -20.89
C ALA A 909 -31.93 10.98 -21.88
N GLU A 910 -31.79 11.37 -23.15
CA GLU A 910 -32.67 10.87 -24.21
C GLU A 910 -32.38 9.38 -24.43
N SER A 911 -33.42 8.56 -24.24
CA SER A 911 -33.31 7.11 -24.19
C SER A 911 -33.35 6.47 -25.57
N GLU A 912 -32.43 5.53 -25.82
CA GLU A 912 -32.56 4.51 -26.86
C GLU A 912 -33.75 3.58 -26.54
N ALA A 913 -34.96 4.01 -26.89
CA ALA A 913 -36.21 3.29 -26.58
C ALA A 913 -37.35 3.62 -27.57
N ALA A 914 -37.05 3.76 -28.86
CA ALA A 914 -38.03 4.17 -29.87
C ALA A 914 -37.72 3.70 -31.31
N GLU A 915 -37.57 2.40 -31.56
CA GLU A 915 -37.59 1.87 -32.94
C GLU A 915 -38.28 0.51 -33.10
N GLU A 916 -39.60 0.46 -32.84
CA GLU A 916 -40.48 -0.53 -33.52
C GLU A 916 -41.94 -0.05 -33.64
N ALA A 917 -42.17 1.08 -34.33
CA ALA A 917 -43.49 1.45 -34.88
C ALA A 917 -43.39 2.58 -35.92
N GLY A 918 -44.03 2.40 -37.09
CA GLY A 918 -44.36 3.48 -38.02
C GLY A 918 -45.80 3.35 -38.55
N PRO A 919 -46.28 4.22 -39.46
CA PRO A 919 -45.59 5.37 -40.05
C PRO A 919 -46.43 6.67 -40.23
N GLY A 920 -45.98 7.79 -39.63
CA GLY A 920 -46.29 9.18 -40.05
C GLY A 920 -47.76 9.67 -39.95
N PRO A 921 -48.12 10.83 -40.57
CA PRO A 921 -47.24 11.81 -41.25
C PRO A 921 -47.48 13.32 -40.90
N GLY A 922 -46.39 14.12 -40.89
CA GLY A 922 -46.42 15.59 -41.05
C GLY A 922 -46.75 16.45 -39.80
N GLY A 923 -46.28 17.71 -39.69
CA GLY A 923 -45.30 18.39 -40.54
C GLY A 923 -45.09 19.90 -40.23
N ARG A 924 -43.81 20.30 -40.08
CA ARG A 924 -43.23 21.67 -40.21
C ARG A 924 -43.76 22.82 -39.32
N ALA A 925 -42.84 23.44 -38.55
CA ALA A 925 -42.98 24.79 -37.98
C ALA A 925 -42.70 25.89 -39.04
N PRO A 926 -42.97 27.19 -38.76
CA PRO A 926 -41.96 28.01 -38.06
C PRO A 926 -42.47 29.13 -37.11
N HIS A 927 -41.52 29.71 -36.36
CA HIS A 927 -41.55 31.01 -35.66
C HIS A 927 -41.59 32.23 -36.64
N PRO A 928 -41.48 33.53 -36.23
CA PRO A 928 -41.60 34.21 -34.91
C PRO A 928 -42.54 35.46 -34.95
N MET A 929 -42.50 36.31 -33.90
CA MET A 929 -42.43 37.81 -33.92
C MET A 929 -43.39 38.56 -32.96
N MET A 930 -42.97 39.79 -32.59
CA MET A 930 -43.63 40.82 -31.77
C MET A 930 -43.98 40.41 -30.31
N ALA A 931 -43.53 41.05 -29.23
CA ALA A 931 -43.07 42.41 -28.89
C ALA A 931 -44.16 43.43 -28.46
N ALA A 932 -43.93 44.00 -27.27
CA ALA A 932 -44.46 45.23 -26.69
C ALA A 932 -45.93 45.30 -26.21
N ARG A 933 -46.11 46.16 -25.19
CA ARG A 933 -47.36 46.57 -24.49
C ARG A 933 -48.00 45.47 -23.60
N GLY A 934 -48.44 45.75 -22.37
CA GLY A 934 -48.33 46.96 -21.56
C GLY A 934 -49.66 47.35 -20.89
N ARG A 935 -49.60 47.84 -19.64
CA ARG A 935 -50.71 47.95 -18.67
C ARG A 935 -51.18 46.56 -18.18
N GLY A 936 -51.54 46.33 -16.91
CA GLY A 936 -51.61 47.22 -15.75
C GLY A 936 -53.04 47.64 -15.37
N ARG A 937 -53.28 47.80 -14.05
CA ARG A 937 -54.51 48.26 -13.37
C ARG A 937 -55.52 47.19 -12.92
N SER A 938 -55.38 46.85 -11.64
CA SER A 938 -56.41 46.55 -10.62
C SER A 938 -57.92 46.54 -10.97
N GLY A 939 -58.61 45.51 -10.48
CA GLY A 939 -60.06 45.43 -10.22
C GLY A 939 -60.42 44.00 -9.79
N ARG A 940 -60.75 43.64 -8.54
CA ARG A 940 -61.69 44.15 -7.51
C ARG A 940 -63.07 43.47 -7.64
N GLY A 941 -63.35 42.56 -6.69
CA GLY A 941 -64.66 41.94 -6.48
C GLY A 941 -64.72 40.46 -6.92
N GLY A 942 -65.40 39.57 -6.19
CA GLY A 942 -65.94 39.76 -4.84
C GLY A 942 -66.97 38.71 -4.42
N GLY A 943 -66.84 38.20 -3.18
CA GLY A 943 -67.79 37.26 -2.56
C GLY A 943 -67.85 35.88 -3.22
N ARG A 944 -68.61 34.92 -2.69
CA ARG A 944 -68.98 34.64 -1.29
C ARG A 944 -69.47 33.19 -1.24
N ASP A 945 -69.64 32.67 -0.02
CA ASP A 945 -70.34 31.43 0.32
C ASP A 945 -69.57 30.12 0.03
N GLY A 946 -69.39 29.22 1.00
CA GLY A 946 -69.86 29.32 2.38
C GLY A 946 -69.24 28.40 3.42
N LEU A 947 -69.85 28.50 4.61
CA LEU A 947 -69.64 27.80 5.87
C LEU A 947 -69.33 26.29 5.72
N PHE A 948 -68.60 25.63 6.62
CA PHE A 948 -68.56 25.87 8.08
C PHE A 948 -67.16 25.91 8.70
N ALA A 949 -66.87 26.98 9.46
CA ALA A 949 -65.81 27.03 10.47
C ALA A 949 -66.21 28.01 11.60
N ALA A 950 -66.53 27.49 12.79
CA ALA A 950 -67.01 28.19 13.99
C ALA A 950 -67.00 27.18 15.17
N ILE A 951 -66.89 27.47 16.48
CA ILE A 951 -66.71 28.66 17.36
C ILE A 951 -66.40 28.07 18.77
N LYS A 952 -65.65 28.60 19.76
CA LYS A 952 -64.85 29.79 20.14
C LYS A 952 -63.74 29.32 21.12
N GLY A 953 -62.74 30.09 21.60
CA GLY A 953 -62.41 31.51 21.40
C GLY A 953 -62.42 32.35 22.70
N ARG A 954 -61.24 32.87 23.09
CA ARG A 954 -60.92 34.00 24.02
C ARG A 954 -59.36 34.12 24.03
N GLY A 955 -58.69 35.27 24.14
CA GLY A 955 -59.09 36.64 24.52
C GLY A 955 -58.48 37.00 25.89
N GLY A 956 -57.73 38.09 26.10
CA GLY A 956 -57.31 39.20 25.21
C GLY A 956 -55.91 39.73 25.58
N GLY A 957 -55.64 41.03 25.41
CA GLY A 957 -54.36 41.68 25.76
C GLY A 957 -54.55 43.10 26.32
N ASP A 958 -53.45 43.77 26.69
CA ASP A 958 -53.40 45.16 27.17
C ASP A 958 -52.00 45.78 26.91
N ASP A 959 -51.85 47.10 27.04
CA ASP A 959 -50.72 47.91 26.52
C ASP A 959 -49.63 48.31 27.55
N GLY A 960 -48.40 48.61 27.09
CA GLY A 960 -47.36 49.27 27.93
C GLY A 960 -45.86 49.06 27.52
N PRO A 961 -45.05 50.12 27.31
CA PRO A 961 -43.61 50.04 26.92
C PRO A 961 -42.64 50.66 27.98
N PRO A 962 -41.32 50.79 27.71
CA PRO A 962 -40.33 49.77 27.36
C PRO A 962 -39.12 49.74 28.33
N GLY A 963 -38.30 48.67 28.31
CA GLY A 963 -37.09 48.54 29.14
C GLY A 963 -35.81 48.19 28.36
N ALA A 964 -34.65 48.69 28.83
CA ALA A 964 -33.33 48.53 28.20
C ALA A 964 -32.55 47.28 28.72
N PRO A 965 -31.49 46.81 28.02
CA PRO A 965 -30.99 45.44 28.19
C PRO A 965 -29.87 45.28 29.24
N THR A 966 -29.73 44.07 29.79
CA THR A 966 -28.56 43.65 30.60
C THR A 966 -28.07 42.23 30.27
N ASP A 967 -26.74 42.14 30.16
CA ASP A 967 -25.81 41.04 29.93
C ASP A 967 -26.20 39.56 30.12
N PHE A 968 -25.85 38.76 29.11
CA PHE A 968 -25.94 37.29 29.10
C PHE A 968 -24.75 36.56 29.78
N LEU A 969 -23.76 37.29 30.30
CA LEU A 969 -22.48 36.74 30.80
C LEU A 969 -22.52 36.19 32.26
N ALA A 970 -23.69 35.94 32.83
CA ALA A 970 -23.87 35.59 34.24
C ALA A 970 -24.27 34.12 34.53
N SER A 971 -24.56 33.31 33.51
CA SER A 971 -25.27 32.02 33.68
C SER A 971 -24.41 30.81 34.09
N ILE A 972 -23.09 30.95 34.24
CA ILE A 972 -22.18 29.86 34.67
C ILE A 972 -21.56 30.13 36.04
N ARG A 973 -22.37 30.04 37.11
CA ARG A 973 -21.84 29.71 38.45
C ARG A 973 -22.87 29.15 39.46
N GLY A 974 -23.20 27.86 39.29
CA GLY A 974 -23.36 26.87 40.38
C GLY A 974 -24.47 27.01 41.44
N ARG A 975 -25.22 25.91 41.62
CA ARG A 975 -25.58 25.34 42.94
C ARG A 975 -26.01 23.88 42.75
N GLY A 976 -25.94 23.09 43.82
CA GLY A 976 -26.35 21.68 43.82
C GLY A 976 -27.01 21.27 45.14
N ARG A 977 -27.47 20.01 45.19
CA ARG A 977 -28.24 19.34 46.25
C ARG A 977 -29.69 19.82 46.46
N GLY A 978 -30.61 18.88 46.36
CA GLY A 978 -32.02 19.01 46.72
C GLY A 978 -32.85 17.86 46.13
N SER A 979 -33.29 16.93 46.98
CA SER A 979 -34.24 15.84 46.66
C SER A 979 -35.20 15.71 47.84
N PRO A 980 -36.50 15.46 47.59
CA PRO A 980 -36.99 14.10 47.86
C PRO A 980 -38.13 13.62 46.93
N GLY A 981 -38.38 12.29 46.91
CA GLY A 981 -39.64 11.70 46.44
C GLY A 981 -39.49 10.64 45.35
N GLY A 982 -39.86 9.39 45.67
CA GLY A 982 -40.04 8.29 44.69
C GLY A 982 -41.53 7.96 44.48
N PRO A 983 -41.91 6.74 44.02
CA PRO A 983 -41.06 5.55 43.83
C PRO A 983 -41.26 4.76 42.51
N GLY A 984 -40.21 4.01 42.13
CA GLY A 984 -40.34 2.58 41.81
C GLY A 984 -40.75 2.13 40.41
N ARG A 985 -39.74 1.72 39.61
CA ARG A 985 -39.65 0.38 38.99
C ARG A 985 -38.17 0.12 38.65
N GLY A 986 -37.63 -1.01 39.10
CA GLY A 986 -36.21 -1.35 38.98
C GLY A 986 -35.92 -2.32 37.83
N ASP A 987 -34.66 -2.36 37.38
CA ASP A 987 -34.25 -3.12 36.20
C ASP A 987 -33.28 -4.29 36.53
N LEU A 988 -33.37 -5.31 35.67
CA LEU A 988 -33.11 -6.74 35.77
C LEU A 988 -31.75 -7.25 36.33
N PHE A 989 -30.77 -6.40 36.62
CA PHE A 989 -29.39 -6.82 36.89
C PHE A 989 -29.07 -7.30 38.32
N SER A 990 -30.03 -7.28 39.25
CA SER A 990 -29.86 -7.80 40.63
C SER A 990 -30.37 -9.24 40.84
N ALA A 991 -30.71 -9.97 39.78
CA ALA A 991 -31.55 -11.17 39.87
C ALA A 991 -30.83 -12.54 39.89
N ILE A 992 -29.52 -12.63 39.62
CA ILE A 992 -28.80 -13.94 39.53
C ILE A 992 -27.43 -13.92 40.23
N LYS A 993 -27.40 -13.75 41.56
CA LYS A 993 -26.29 -14.25 42.40
C LYS A 993 -26.63 -14.55 43.87
N ALA A 994 -27.82 -15.12 44.14
CA ALA A 994 -28.18 -15.60 45.46
C ALA A 994 -29.23 -16.74 45.41
N ARG A 995 -28.81 -18.01 45.60
CA ARG A 995 -29.72 -19.13 45.93
C ARG A 995 -28.97 -20.34 46.51
N GLY A 996 -29.01 -20.50 47.84
CA GLY A 996 -28.42 -21.63 48.60
C GLY A 996 -26.90 -21.52 48.81
N GLY A 997 -26.32 -21.92 49.95
CA GLY A 997 -26.89 -22.53 51.16
C GLY A 997 -27.18 -24.04 51.00
N ASP A 998 -26.85 -24.92 51.96
CA ASP A 998 -26.24 -24.72 53.28
C ASP A 998 -25.42 -25.98 53.69
N ASP A 999 -24.92 -26.03 54.93
CA ASP A 999 -24.14 -27.12 55.58
C ASP A 999 -22.70 -27.40 55.03
N GLY A 1000 -21.69 -27.68 55.87
CA GLY A 1000 -21.67 -27.57 57.34
C GLY A 1000 -20.50 -28.29 58.03
N GLY A 1001 -19.59 -27.56 58.71
CA GLY A 1001 -18.85 -28.07 59.87
C GLY A 1001 -17.30 -28.09 59.86
N ARG A 1002 -16.71 -27.28 60.76
CA ARG A 1002 -15.43 -27.46 61.51
C ARG A 1002 -14.13 -27.79 60.73
N GLY A 1003 -13.03 -27.03 60.80
CA GLY A 1003 -12.72 -25.75 61.47
C GLY A 1003 -11.36 -25.77 62.20
N GLY A 1004 -10.63 -24.64 62.23
CA GLY A 1004 -9.42 -24.52 63.07
C GLY A 1004 -8.42 -23.38 62.75
N ARG A 1005 -8.40 -22.36 63.63
CA ARG A 1005 -7.28 -21.46 64.00
C ARG A 1005 -6.53 -20.62 62.92
N GLY A 1006 -6.28 -19.37 63.29
CA GLY A 1006 -5.28 -18.47 62.69
C GLY A 1006 -5.88 -17.41 61.76
N GLY A 1007 -5.65 -16.11 61.94
CA GLY A 1007 -4.87 -15.45 62.99
C GLY A 1007 -4.36 -14.09 62.53
N ASP A 1008 -5.23 -13.08 62.47
CA ASP A 1008 -4.89 -11.73 62.00
C ASP A 1008 -3.80 -11.08 62.87
N LEU A 1009 -2.76 -10.51 62.25
CA LEU A 1009 -1.53 -10.13 62.94
C LEU A 1009 -0.83 -8.89 62.34
N MET A 1010 -1.12 -7.74 62.95
CA MET A 1010 -0.26 -6.55 63.05
C MET A 1010 -0.05 -5.71 61.77
N SER A 1011 -0.09 -4.36 61.79
CA SER A 1011 -0.09 -3.37 62.89
C SER A 1011 1.17 -3.32 63.77
N ALA A 1012 2.34 -3.22 63.15
CA ALA A 1012 3.62 -2.85 63.76
C ALA A 1012 4.46 -2.05 62.74
N ILE A 1013 5.10 -0.90 63.03
CA ILE A 1013 5.31 -0.11 64.25
C ILE A 1013 5.24 1.40 63.83
N ARG A 1014 4.38 2.23 64.43
CA ARG A 1014 4.68 3.19 65.53
C ARG A 1014 5.81 4.19 65.19
N GLY A 1015 5.67 5.53 65.25
CA GLY A 1015 4.52 6.40 65.56
C GLY A 1015 4.92 7.65 66.39
N ARG A 1016 4.09 8.72 66.38
CA ARG A 1016 4.26 10.07 67.00
C ARG A 1016 5.16 11.05 66.21
N GLY A 1017 4.89 12.36 66.15
CA GLY A 1017 3.64 13.09 66.49
C GLY A 1017 3.82 14.58 66.88
N ARG A 1018 2.73 15.37 66.72
CA ARG A 1018 2.49 16.76 67.20
C ARG A 1018 3.30 17.94 66.61
N GLY A 1019 2.56 18.96 66.13
CA GLY A 1019 3.02 20.34 65.91
C GLY A 1019 3.81 20.58 64.60
N GLY A 1020 3.82 21.78 64.02
CA GLY A 1020 3.00 22.97 64.31
C GLY A 1020 3.72 24.29 63.97
N GLY A 1021 3.13 25.11 63.10
CA GLY A 1021 3.59 26.48 62.81
C GLY A 1021 4.34 26.68 61.48
N ALA A 1022 4.11 27.84 60.88
CA ALA A 1022 5.01 28.53 59.94
C ALA A 1022 6.04 29.37 60.76
N PRO A 1023 7.06 30.09 60.20
CA PRO A 1023 7.21 30.50 58.79
C PRO A 1023 8.65 30.55 58.19
N GLY A 1024 8.71 30.76 56.87
CA GLY A 1024 9.47 31.83 56.17
C GLY A 1024 11.02 31.94 56.23
N ARG A 1025 11.62 32.25 55.06
CA ARG A 1025 13.05 32.53 54.76
C ARG A 1025 13.97 31.29 54.84
N GLY A 1026 15.07 31.22 54.10
CA GLY A 1026 15.63 32.13 53.08
C GLY A 1026 16.83 31.50 52.36
N ASP A 1027 17.41 32.19 51.37
CA ASP A 1027 18.46 31.66 50.48
C ASP A 1027 19.75 31.23 51.20
N PHE A 1028 20.31 30.07 50.82
CA PHE A 1028 21.73 29.76 51.09
C PHE A 1028 22.36 28.70 50.14
N LEU A 1029 22.26 28.89 48.82
CA LEU A 1029 22.99 28.07 47.83
C LEU A 1029 24.20 28.80 47.21
N ALA A 1030 25.02 29.39 48.07
CA ALA A 1030 26.30 30.01 47.73
C ALA A 1030 27.47 29.29 48.43
N ALA A 1031 27.84 28.08 47.98
CA ALA A 1031 29.04 27.37 48.45
C ALA A 1031 29.49 26.19 47.55
N ILE A 1032 29.79 26.40 46.26
CA ILE A 1032 30.69 25.49 45.53
C ILE A 1032 32.12 26.01 45.70
N ALA A 1033 32.83 25.53 46.71
CA ALA A 1033 34.23 25.87 46.98
C ALA A 1033 34.99 24.64 47.52
N ALA A 1034 35.68 23.95 46.63
CA ALA A 1034 36.32 22.65 46.83
C ALA A 1034 37.36 22.59 47.98
N ARG A 1035 37.38 21.44 48.68
CA ARG A 1035 38.56 20.70 49.22
C ARG A 1035 38.05 19.46 49.97
N LYS A 1036 38.71 18.30 49.98
CA LYS A 1036 40.12 17.94 49.69
C LYS A 1036 40.21 16.58 48.98
N LYS A 1037 41.42 16.29 48.48
CA LYS A 1037 42.09 14.97 48.29
C LYS A 1037 41.37 13.77 48.94
N GLU A 1038 41.40 12.58 48.33
CA GLU A 1038 42.47 12.06 47.43
C GLU A 1038 42.20 12.14 45.93
#